data_AF-M2XTJ1-F1
#
_entry.id   AF-M2XTJ1-F1
#
_cell.length_a   1.000
_cell.length_b   1.000
_cell.length_c   1.000
_cell.angle_alpha   90.00
_cell.angle_beta   90.00
_cell.angle_gamma   90.00
#
_symmetry.space_group_name_H-M   'P 1'
#
loop_
_entity.id
_entity.type
_entity.pdbx_description
1 polymer ?
#
loop_
_entity_poly.entity_id
_entity_poly.type
_entity_poly.pdbx_seq_one_letter_code
_entity_poly.pdbx_strand_id
1 'polypeptide(L)'
;MTAGPAEPPRPPKGPAGSTPAGDGPAARQSRRNGALLPTVIIVVALIAAFVAFTQVYTEILWFDQLGYLNVFATQNIARAGLFVVAAALVAALLWLSMRVAYRSRPITAADATDDNLRRYQQAFEPVRRIAMIAVPVLFGLFTASTIASQWETVLLFFHQVPFGQDDPEFGMDLAFWVFTLPFLQLLIGFLTSTLLLCGIAALLVHYLYGAIRLSERGLSFSRAARVQLAVTAAAFLVLQGVNFWLDRYATLQNTGGSWTGAMYTDVNAVIPVRGILAAAALVVAALFVASAVMGRWRLPMIGTAMLVIVAVVAGGIYPSLVQRFQVLPSEQQMEDEYIQRNIDGTRAAFGLDQTETQAYDATTQTQEGALADYEETTSNIRLLDPNVVSPAFGQLQQFRPYYSFPSTLNVDRYEIDGQVQDTVLAARELNQGETDGWYNQHVVYTHGYGLIAAFGDRVEADGSPSFIQGGIMAGGEISEDYEPRIYFGEQSPEYSIVGGAEEDPNLELDRPSTSDDEEDDVRTTFSGEGGPNVGNPLNRLSYAIKFQSTDLMFSDAVRPDSQVLFDRTPRERVEKVAPYLTVDGNPYPAIVDGRVKWIVDAYTTSDAYPYSTPMELDDATEDTATAEGASAALPSEQANYMRNSVKATVDAYDGSVDLYAWDEEDPVLKAWQGIFPTSYKPYSEMSAELMEHVRYPEDIFKVQRELLNRYHVTDAGSFYAGDDVWSIPNDPTTDASTAIPPYYLSMQMPEESEASFQLTTPFIPQQNEGENSRNVLYGYLAANGDAGTGEDGVKSDEYGDLKLLELPRSSVVPGPGQAQNNFNSNTEVSSALNLLRQGGSEVINGNMLALPVNDGMMYIQPVYVRSSGESGYPTLRRVLVSFGEEVGFAPTLDEALDQVFGGDSGAQTTDGAGVTEAEAAEAAEGQDGEQQAEEEQPADGETTAPSGGTDLDSALSDAADAMEDSQTAMEEGDWAAYGEAQDRLDDALGRAMTAEGIDPSASPGPTDPNADQ
;
A
#
# COMPACT_ATOMS: atom_id res chain seq x y z
N MET A 1 49.92 -43.03 7.91
CA MET A 1 51.22 -42.86 8.60
C MET A 1 50.94 -42.06 9.88
N THR A 2 50.66 -42.65 11.04
CA THR A 2 51.60 -43.26 12.03
C THR A 2 52.78 -42.34 12.34
N ALA A 3 53.20 -42.01 13.56
CA ALA A 3 52.82 -42.32 14.94
C ALA A 3 53.66 -41.37 15.84
N GLY A 4 53.42 -41.30 17.15
CA GLY A 4 54.30 -40.64 18.14
C GLY A 4 55.69 -41.33 18.28
N PRO A 5 56.42 -41.26 19.43
CA PRO A 5 55.99 -40.85 20.78
C PRO A 5 57.08 -40.20 21.70
N ALA A 6 56.69 -40.01 22.98
CA ALA A 6 57.44 -40.30 24.23
C ALA A 6 58.24 -39.21 25.02
N GLU A 7 57.82 -39.07 26.29
CA GLU A 7 58.42 -38.60 27.57
C GLU A 7 59.82 -39.21 27.93
N PRO A 8 60.51 -38.97 29.10
CA PRO A 8 60.31 -38.15 30.33
C PRO A 8 61.65 -37.43 30.77
N PRO A 9 62.09 -37.21 32.05
CA PRO A 9 61.48 -37.15 33.41
C PRO A 9 61.88 -35.90 34.28
N ARG A 10 61.30 -35.78 35.50
CA ARG A 10 61.63 -34.81 36.60
C ARG A 10 62.78 -35.30 37.52
N PRO A 11 63.44 -34.39 38.29
CA PRO A 11 63.71 -34.63 39.74
C PRO A 11 63.64 -33.31 40.61
N PRO A 12 63.97 -33.24 41.94
CA PRO A 12 63.07 -32.71 42.98
C PRO A 12 63.62 -31.62 43.98
N LYS A 13 62.75 -31.18 44.91
CA LYS A 13 62.87 -30.61 46.29
C LYS A 13 64.21 -30.08 46.89
N GLY A 14 64.18 -28.80 47.35
CA GLY A 14 64.69 -28.20 48.63
C GLY A 14 66.21 -28.22 48.95
N PRO A 15 66.74 -27.55 50.02
CA PRO A 15 66.13 -26.67 51.05
C PRO A 15 66.93 -25.37 51.44
N ALA A 16 66.31 -24.55 52.30
CA ALA A 16 66.81 -23.67 53.38
C ALA A 16 68.18 -22.92 53.31
N GLY A 17 68.17 -21.61 53.62
CA GLY A 17 69.30 -20.93 54.30
C GLY A 17 69.45 -19.41 54.12
N SER A 18 69.22 -18.67 55.22
CA SER A 18 69.89 -17.41 55.68
C SER A 18 69.84 -16.09 54.86
N THR A 19 69.23 -15.07 55.49
CA THR A 19 69.41 -13.59 55.42
C THR A 19 70.86 -13.11 55.65
N PRO A 20 71.26 -11.80 55.48
CA PRO A 20 70.54 -10.58 55.02
C PRO A 20 71.30 -9.64 54.03
N ALA A 21 70.57 -8.58 53.59
CA ALA A 21 71.00 -7.23 53.19
C ALA A 21 71.91 -6.99 51.95
N GLY A 22 71.39 -6.19 51.01
CA GLY A 22 72.14 -5.54 49.92
C GLY A 22 71.22 -4.74 49.01
N ASP A 23 71.18 -3.42 49.19
CA ASP A 23 70.40 -2.43 48.45
C ASP A 23 70.69 -2.41 46.93
N GLY A 24 69.62 -2.32 46.14
CA GLY A 24 69.64 -1.93 44.73
C GLY A 24 68.20 -1.71 44.24
N PRO A 25 67.79 -0.50 43.82
CA PRO A 25 66.42 -0.25 43.42
C PRO A 25 66.16 -0.82 42.03
N ALA A 26 65.44 -1.93 41.95
CA ALA A 26 64.82 -2.38 40.72
C ALA A 26 63.68 -1.39 40.39
N ALA A 27 63.85 -0.64 39.31
CA ALA A 27 62.84 0.25 38.77
C ALA A 27 61.55 -0.54 38.50
N ARG A 28 60.54 -0.33 39.35
CA ARG A 28 59.15 -0.67 39.04
C ARG A 28 58.76 0.16 37.82
N GLN A 29 58.69 -0.46 36.65
CA GLN A 29 57.86 0.04 35.57
C GLN A 29 56.42 0.07 36.09
N SER A 30 55.97 1.24 36.53
CA SER A 30 54.55 1.48 36.76
C SER A 30 53.87 1.30 35.41
N ARG A 31 52.99 0.30 35.27
CA ARG A 31 51.93 0.38 34.29
C ARG A 31 51.08 1.60 34.67
N ARG A 32 51.39 2.75 34.08
CA ARG A 32 50.50 3.90 34.07
C ARG A 32 49.24 3.41 33.36
N ASN A 33 48.18 3.17 34.12
CA ASN A 33 46.82 3.06 33.57
C ASN A 33 46.53 4.42 32.91
N GLY A 34 46.79 4.53 31.61
CA GLY A 34 46.66 5.78 30.88
C GLY A 34 45.20 6.21 30.86
N ALA A 35 44.92 7.43 31.31
CA ALA A 35 43.59 8.05 31.25
C ALA A 35 43.03 8.16 29.81
N LEU A 36 43.85 7.89 28.80
CA LEU A 36 43.47 7.93 27.38
C LEU A 36 42.30 6.98 27.05
N LEU A 37 42.31 5.73 27.53
CA LEU A 37 41.23 4.78 27.24
C LEU A 37 39.87 5.23 27.83
N PRO A 38 39.75 5.59 29.12
CA PRO A 38 38.49 6.12 29.64
C PRO A 38 38.10 7.47 29.01
N THR A 39 39.06 8.33 28.64
CA THR A 39 38.75 9.57 27.90
C THR A 39 38.16 9.27 26.53
N VAL A 40 38.74 8.34 25.76
CA VAL A 40 38.21 7.94 24.46
C VAL A 40 36.80 7.34 24.60
N ILE A 41 36.58 6.49 25.60
CA ILE A 41 35.25 5.90 25.87
C ILE A 41 34.22 6.99 26.18
N ILE A 42 34.57 7.97 27.02
CA ILE A 42 33.65 9.09 27.35
C ILE A 42 33.37 9.94 26.11
N VAL A 43 34.38 10.24 25.30
CA VAL A 43 34.21 11.03 24.06
C VAL A 43 33.29 10.28 23.09
N VAL A 44 33.52 8.98 22.85
CA VAL A 44 32.66 8.16 21.99
C VAL A 44 31.24 8.11 22.55
N ALA A 45 31.06 7.96 23.86
CA ALA A 45 29.74 7.96 24.49
C ALA A 45 29.03 9.32 24.36
N LEU A 46 29.76 10.44 24.46
CA LEU A 46 29.20 11.78 24.25
C LEU A 46 28.83 12.01 22.79
N ILE A 47 29.64 11.54 21.84
CA ILE A 47 29.32 11.61 20.40
C ILE A 47 28.06 10.78 20.13
N ALA A 48 28.01 9.53 20.61
CA ALA A 48 26.83 8.68 20.45
C ALA A 48 25.57 9.31 21.08
N ALA A 49 25.71 9.89 22.27
CA ALA A 49 24.60 10.60 22.92
C ALA A 49 24.17 11.85 22.15
N PHE A 50 25.11 12.57 21.55
CA PHE A 50 24.80 13.73 20.71
C PHE A 50 24.12 13.32 19.42
N VAL A 51 24.56 12.26 18.74
CA VAL A 51 23.89 11.71 17.55
C VAL A 51 22.47 11.25 17.87
N ALA A 52 22.27 10.56 19.00
CA ALA A 52 20.93 10.18 19.45
C ALA A 52 20.06 11.41 19.78
N PHE A 53 20.66 12.45 20.38
CA PHE A 53 19.98 13.71 20.64
C PHE A 53 19.57 14.42 19.34
N THR A 54 20.44 14.48 18.32
CA THR A 54 20.13 15.15 17.06
C THR A 54 18.99 14.46 16.32
N GLN A 55 18.91 13.12 16.39
CA GLN A 55 17.77 12.37 15.86
C GLN A 55 16.47 12.83 16.53
N VAL A 56 16.37 12.78 17.86
CA VAL A 56 15.15 13.21 18.56
C VAL A 56 14.85 14.70 18.39
N TYR A 57 15.87 15.56 18.40
CA TYR A 57 15.71 17.01 18.30
C TYR A 57 15.18 17.44 16.93
N THR A 58 15.70 16.85 15.85
CA THR A 58 15.25 17.16 14.49
C THR A 58 13.82 16.67 14.22
N GLU A 59 13.42 15.54 14.83
CA GLU A 59 12.03 15.07 14.82
C GLU A 59 11.10 16.02 15.57
N ILE A 60 11.48 16.48 16.76
CA ILE A 60 10.68 17.46 17.52
C ILE A 60 10.43 18.73 16.71
N LEU A 61 11.47 19.26 16.04
CA LEU A 61 11.34 20.45 15.21
C LEU A 61 10.37 20.24 14.03
N TRP A 62 10.39 19.06 13.42
CA TRP A 62 9.48 18.71 12.31
C TRP A 62 8.03 18.61 12.77
N PHE A 63 7.77 17.90 13.88
CA PHE A 63 6.42 17.80 14.43
C PHE A 63 5.88 19.15 14.96
N ASP A 64 6.75 20.01 15.47
CA ASP A 64 6.38 21.37 15.91
C ASP A 64 5.98 22.25 14.73
N GLN A 65 6.72 22.17 13.61
CA GLN A 65 6.40 22.91 12.38
C GLN A 65 5.03 22.50 11.81
N LEU A 66 4.69 21.20 11.82
CA LEU A 66 3.39 20.72 11.36
C LEU A 66 2.24 20.92 12.35
N GLY A 67 2.51 21.29 13.60
CA GLY A 67 1.49 21.38 14.67
C GLY A 67 1.12 20.05 15.32
N TYR A 68 1.80 18.94 14.98
CA TYR A 68 1.56 17.59 15.53
C TYR A 68 2.52 17.18 16.67
N LEU A 69 3.19 18.14 17.31
CA LEU A 69 4.09 17.87 18.46
C LEU A 69 3.41 17.09 19.58
N ASN A 70 2.09 17.25 19.76
CA ASN A 70 1.31 16.50 20.73
C ASN A 70 1.29 14.99 20.42
N VAL A 71 1.25 14.59 19.13
CA VAL A 71 1.28 13.18 18.73
C VAL A 71 2.62 12.56 19.14
N PHE A 72 3.72 13.21 18.73
CA PHE A 72 5.07 12.77 19.08
C PHE A 72 5.27 12.68 20.60
N ALA A 73 4.86 13.73 21.34
CA ALA A 73 5.01 13.77 22.78
C ALA A 73 4.18 12.69 23.47
N THR A 74 2.89 12.55 23.12
CA THR A 74 1.98 11.58 23.73
C THR A 74 2.45 10.15 23.48
N GLN A 75 2.83 9.81 22.24
CA GLN A 75 3.35 8.49 21.90
C GLN A 75 4.63 8.16 22.68
N ASN A 76 5.62 9.05 22.65
CA ASN A 76 6.91 8.80 23.30
C ASN A 76 6.83 8.83 24.83
N ILE A 77 5.98 9.69 25.41
CA ILE A 77 5.72 9.71 26.85
C ILE A 77 4.98 8.45 27.28
N ALA A 78 4.00 7.97 26.51
CA ALA A 78 3.31 6.71 26.79
C ALA A 78 4.28 5.53 26.74
N ARG A 79 5.07 5.40 25.67
CA ARG A 79 6.12 4.36 25.52
C ARG A 79 7.13 4.41 26.68
N ALA A 80 7.66 5.61 27.00
CA ALA A 80 8.62 5.78 28.09
C ALA A 80 8.00 5.52 29.48
N GLY A 81 6.76 5.96 29.70
CA GLY A 81 6.01 5.73 30.93
C GLY A 81 5.76 4.25 31.16
N LEU A 82 5.27 3.53 30.15
CA LEU A 82 5.09 2.09 30.16
C LEU A 82 6.41 1.36 30.39
N PHE A 83 7.48 1.78 29.71
CA PHE A 83 8.81 1.22 29.90
C PHE A 83 9.27 1.35 31.35
N VAL A 84 9.20 2.55 31.93
CA VAL A 84 9.65 2.81 33.30
C VAL A 84 8.81 2.03 34.31
N VAL A 85 7.48 2.04 34.16
CA VAL A 85 6.56 1.33 35.06
C VAL A 85 6.79 -0.17 34.99
N ALA A 86 6.85 -0.76 33.79
CA ALA A 86 7.10 -2.19 33.60
C ALA A 86 8.47 -2.60 34.12
N ALA A 87 9.53 -1.84 33.80
CA ALA A 87 10.89 -2.13 34.24
C ALA A 87 11.00 -2.08 35.77
N ALA A 88 10.43 -1.05 36.39
CA ALA A 88 10.44 -0.88 37.85
C ALA A 88 9.66 -2.01 38.53
N LEU A 89 8.49 -2.38 38.00
CA LEU A 89 7.64 -3.43 38.56
C LEU A 89 8.33 -4.80 38.47
N VAL A 90 8.83 -5.19 37.31
CA VAL A 90 9.56 -6.46 37.13
C VAL A 90 10.81 -6.50 38.00
N ALA A 91 11.63 -5.44 37.97
CA ALA A 91 12.84 -5.39 38.77
C ALA A 91 12.53 -5.45 40.27
N ALA A 92 11.49 -4.76 40.74
CA ALA A 92 11.08 -4.78 42.14
C ALA A 92 10.57 -6.16 42.57
N LEU A 93 9.69 -6.79 41.79
CA LEU A 93 9.13 -8.11 42.09
C LEU A 93 10.22 -9.19 42.07
N LEU A 94 11.08 -9.18 41.05
CA LEU A 94 12.16 -10.15 40.91
C LEU A 94 13.21 -9.99 42.03
N TRP A 95 13.61 -8.74 42.33
CA TRP A 95 14.49 -8.44 43.46
C TRP A 95 13.88 -8.88 44.79
N LEU A 96 12.59 -8.60 45.01
CA LEU A 96 11.88 -9.01 46.24
C LEU A 96 11.89 -10.54 46.36
N SER A 97 11.59 -11.25 45.28
CA SER A 97 11.61 -12.71 45.23
C SER A 97 13.00 -13.27 45.58
N MET A 98 14.05 -12.79 44.91
CA MET A 98 15.43 -13.20 45.18
C MET A 98 15.87 -12.85 46.61
N ARG A 99 15.47 -11.68 47.12
CA ARG A 99 15.83 -11.20 48.46
C ARG A 99 15.18 -12.02 49.56
N VAL A 100 13.90 -12.36 49.42
CA VAL A 100 13.19 -13.26 50.34
C VAL A 100 13.86 -14.64 50.34
N ALA A 101 14.17 -15.17 49.16
CA ALA A 101 14.83 -16.47 49.03
C ALA A 101 16.19 -16.48 49.74
N TYR A 102 17.04 -15.50 49.45
CA TYR A 102 18.37 -15.38 50.05
C TYR A 102 18.34 -15.15 51.57
N ARG A 103 17.46 -14.27 52.06
CA ARG A 103 17.37 -13.96 53.50
C ARG A 103 16.95 -15.18 54.31
N SER A 104 16.26 -16.11 53.68
CA SER A 104 15.74 -17.33 54.31
C SER A 104 16.68 -18.53 54.25
N ARG A 105 17.96 -18.32 53.91
CA ARG A 105 19.00 -19.34 53.93
C ARG A 105 19.16 -19.96 55.34
N PRO A 106 19.26 -21.29 55.46
CA PRO A 106 19.54 -21.94 56.74
C PRO A 106 20.97 -21.59 57.22
N ILE A 107 21.09 -21.01 58.41
CA ILE A 107 22.38 -20.53 59.00
C ILE A 107 23.18 -21.68 59.65
N THR A 108 22.61 -22.88 59.81
CA THR A 108 23.29 -23.99 60.49
C THR A 108 24.35 -24.64 59.60
N ALA A 109 25.60 -24.54 60.05
CA ALA A 109 26.81 -25.05 59.41
C ALA A 109 26.85 -26.60 59.32
N ALA A 110 27.54 -27.05 58.27
CA ALA A 110 28.29 -28.32 58.11
C ALA A 110 27.56 -29.67 58.29
N ASP A 111 27.33 -30.39 57.19
CA ASP A 111 28.04 -31.65 56.87
C ASP A 111 27.52 -32.28 55.55
N ALA A 112 28.48 -32.69 54.70
CA ALA A 112 28.41 -33.57 53.48
C ALA A 112 27.37 -33.20 52.37
N THR A 113 27.61 -33.16 51.04
CA THR A 113 28.37 -34.09 50.19
C THR A 113 28.52 -33.53 48.73
N ASP A 114 28.79 -32.23 48.51
CA ASP A 114 28.93 -31.74 47.12
C ASP A 114 29.98 -30.62 46.93
N ASP A 115 31.21 -31.02 46.57
CA ASP A 115 32.34 -30.12 46.29
C ASP A 115 32.11 -29.22 45.06
N ASN A 116 31.20 -29.61 44.16
CA ASN A 116 30.86 -28.84 42.97
C ASN A 116 30.01 -27.61 43.32
N LEU A 117 28.96 -27.77 44.13
CA LEU A 117 28.08 -26.66 44.52
C LEU A 117 28.82 -25.61 45.35
N ARG A 118 29.78 -26.04 46.19
CA ARG A 118 30.67 -25.14 46.94
C ARG A 118 31.58 -24.30 46.05
N ARG A 119 32.10 -24.86 44.95
CA ARG A 119 32.88 -24.09 43.96
C ARG A 119 32.04 -23.02 43.28
N TYR A 120 30.81 -23.33 42.89
CA TYR A 120 29.88 -22.35 42.32
C TYR A 120 29.51 -21.25 43.35
N GLN A 121 29.23 -21.62 44.60
CA GLN A 121 28.95 -20.65 45.68
C GLN A 121 30.15 -19.71 45.93
N GLN A 122 31.38 -20.24 45.99
CA GLN A 122 32.60 -19.45 46.21
C GLN A 122 32.92 -18.51 45.03
N ALA A 123 32.63 -18.93 43.80
CA ALA A 123 32.77 -18.10 42.60
C ALA A 123 31.71 -16.97 42.52
N PHE A 124 30.50 -17.22 43.02
CA PHE A 124 29.38 -16.26 42.91
C PHE A 124 29.29 -15.27 44.09
N GLU A 125 29.81 -15.62 45.26
CA GLU A 125 29.74 -14.80 46.48
C GLU A 125 30.33 -13.36 46.32
N PRO A 126 31.44 -13.13 45.58
CA PRO A 126 31.96 -11.78 45.34
C PRO A 126 31.05 -10.89 44.48
N VAL A 127 30.35 -11.49 43.50
CA VAL A 127 29.50 -10.78 42.53
C VAL A 127 28.04 -10.72 42.99
N ARG A 128 27.64 -11.51 43.99
CA ARG A 128 26.24 -11.63 44.47
C ARG A 128 25.52 -10.30 44.67
N ARG A 129 26.15 -9.33 45.34
CA ARG A 129 25.49 -8.03 45.62
C ARG A 129 25.15 -7.29 44.32
N ILE A 130 26.02 -7.40 43.33
CA ILE A 130 25.83 -6.84 42.00
C ILE A 130 24.76 -7.66 41.27
N ALA A 131 24.87 -8.99 41.25
CA ALA A 131 23.91 -9.87 40.58
C ALA A 131 22.47 -9.74 41.11
N MET A 132 22.28 -9.53 42.42
CA MET A 132 20.97 -9.31 43.04
C MET A 132 20.26 -8.04 42.55
N ILE A 133 20.99 -7.09 41.95
CA ILE A 133 20.43 -5.85 41.39
C ILE A 133 20.47 -5.92 39.86
N ALA A 134 21.62 -6.31 39.30
CA ALA A 134 21.84 -6.37 37.86
C ALA A 134 20.89 -7.34 37.16
N VAL A 135 20.61 -8.52 37.75
CA VAL A 135 19.69 -9.50 37.13
C VAL A 135 18.26 -8.95 37.08
N PRO A 136 17.64 -8.48 38.19
CA PRO A 136 16.33 -7.85 38.14
C PRO A 136 16.23 -6.65 37.21
N VAL A 137 17.26 -5.79 37.19
CA VAL A 137 17.28 -4.63 36.28
C VAL A 137 17.33 -5.08 34.82
N LEU A 138 18.20 -6.04 34.47
CA LEU A 138 18.33 -6.52 33.10
C LEU A 138 17.05 -7.16 32.58
N PHE A 139 16.43 -8.05 33.37
CA PHE A 139 15.14 -8.63 33.00
C PHE A 139 14.02 -7.59 32.98
N GLY A 140 14.05 -6.62 33.89
CA GLY A 140 13.11 -5.51 33.89
C GLY A 140 13.19 -4.68 32.62
N LEU A 141 14.39 -4.30 32.17
CA LEU A 141 14.60 -3.54 30.94
C LEU A 141 14.16 -4.33 29.70
N PHE A 142 14.44 -5.64 29.65
CA PHE A 142 14.04 -6.49 28.53
C PHE A 142 12.52 -6.61 28.42
N THR A 143 11.84 -6.98 29.51
CA THR A 143 10.36 -7.09 29.51
C THR A 143 9.69 -5.74 29.29
N ALA A 144 10.26 -4.65 29.81
CA ALA A 144 9.73 -3.31 29.61
C ALA A 144 9.73 -2.86 28.15
N SER A 145 10.73 -3.27 27.35
CA SER A 145 10.76 -2.96 25.91
C SER A 145 9.56 -3.55 25.18
N THR A 146 9.17 -4.78 25.50
CA THR A 146 8.00 -5.45 24.90
C THR A 146 6.68 -4.82 25.34
N ILE A 147 6.56 -4.37 26.59
CA ILE A 147 5.35 -3.69 27.06
C ILE A 147 5.25 -2.27 26.52
N ALA A 148 6.38 -1.58 26.34
CA ALA A 148 6.41 -0.24 25.77
C ALA A 148 5.95 -0.22 24.30
N SER A 149 6.17 -1.28 23.52
CA SER A 149 5.66 -1.36 22.14
C SER A 149 4.15 -1.54 22.07
N GLN A 150 3.49 -1.95 23.14
CA GLN A 150 2.04 -2.16 23.24
C GLN A 150 1.30 -0.91 23.74
N TRP A 151 1.80 0.27 23.35
CA TRP A 151 1.30 1.56 23.84
C TRP A 151 -0.13 1.84 23.34
N GLU A 152 -0.46 1.44 22.11
CA GLU A 152 -1.79 1.58 21.49
C GLU A 152 -2.85 0.83 22.28
N THR A 153 -2.63 -0.46 22.53
CA THR A 153 -3.50 -1.33 23.36
C THR A 153 -3.81 -0.70 24.72
N VAL A 154 -2.83 -0.06 25.36
CA VAL A 154 -3.02 0.58 26.67
C VAL A 154 -3.80 1.89 26.55
N LEU A 155 -3.48 2.75 25.58
CA LEU A 155 -4.16 4.04 25.46
C LEU A 155 -5.60 3.88 24.97
N LEU A 156 -5.85 2.98 24.02
CA LEU A 156 -7.18 2.61 23.55
C LEU A 156 -8.06 2.09 24.67
N PHE A 157 -7.54 1.23 25.56
CA PHE A 157 -8.29 0.79 26.75
C PHE A 157 -8.74 1.96 27.65
N PHE A 158 -7.90 2.97 27.83
CA PHE A 158 -8.24 4.12 28.67
C PHE A 158 -9.17 5.14 27.99
N HIS A 159 -9.21 5.17 26.66
CA HIS A 159 -10.04 6.09 25.85
C HIS A 159 -11.13 5.37 25.06
N GLN A 160 -11.44 4.12 25.41
CA GLN A 160 -12.41 3.29 24.70
C GLN A 160 -13.80 3.93 24.66
N VAL A 161 -14.48 3.73 23.55
CA VAL A 161 -15.86 4.18 23.28
C VAL A 161 -16.70 2.94 22.96
N PRO A 162 -17.96 2.85 23.43
CA PRO A 162 -18.85 1.75 23.06
C PRO A 162 -19.12 1.73 21.55
N PHE A 163 -19.24 0.54 20.98
CA PHE A 163 -19.66 0.36 19.60
C PHE A 163 -21.16 0.60 19.43
N GLY A 164 -21.96 0.43 20.49
CA GLY A 164 -23.42 0.50 20.41
C GLY A 164 -24.06 -0.76 19.82
N GLN A 165 -23.25 -1.79 19.56
CA GLN A 165 -23.66 -3.11 19.11
C GLN A 165 -23.21 -4.13 20.15
N ASP A 166 -24.12 -5.05 20.53
CA ASP A 166 -23.84 -6.13 21.46
C ASP A 166 -23.51 -7.42 20.71
N ASP A 167 -22.60 -8.23 21.28
CA ASP A 167 -22.31 -9.55 20.76
C ASP A 167 -23.48 -10.53 21.01
N PRO A 168 -23.75 -11.46 20.08
CA PRO A 168 -24.89 -12.39 20.18
C PRO A 168 -24.71 -13.50 21.23
N GLU A 169 -23.50 -13.76 21.74
CA GLU A 169 -23.23 -14.88 22.67
C GLU A 169 -23.26 -14.45 24.14
N PHE A 170 -22.55 -13.38 24.49
CA PHE A 170 -22.43 -12.87 25.86
C PHE A 170 -23.30 -11.64 26.13
N GLY A 171 -23.86 -10.98 25.10
CA GLY A 171 -24.69 -9.78 25.24
C GLY A 171 -23.91 -8.59 25.80
N MET A 172 -22.65 -8.43 25.39
CA MET A 172 -21.77 -7.34 25.77
C MET A 172 -21.39 -6.52 24.55
N ASP A 173 -21.18 -5.22 24.74
CA ASP A 173 -20.75 -4.32 23.67
C ASP A 173 -19.41 -4.77 23.06
N LEU A 174 -19.30 -4.66 21.72
CA LEU A 174 -18.11 -5.08 20.97
C LEU A 174 -16.81 -4.37 21.41
N ALA A 175 -16.91 -3.19 22.03
CA ALA A 175 -15.79 -2.49 22.67
C ALA A 175 -15.04 -3.35 23.69
N PHE A 176 -15.71 -4.33 24.30
CA PHE A 176 -15.05 -5.27 25.20
C PHE A 176 -13.98 -6.08 24.46
N TRP A 177 -14.24 -6.54 23.24
CA TRP A 177 -13.30 -7.33 22.44
C TRP A 177 -12.23 -6.48 21.76
N VAL A 178 -12.62 -5.33 21.22
CA VAL A 178 -11.70 -4.45 20.49
C VAL A 178 -10.74 -3.71 21.43
N PHE A 179 -11.21 -3.23 22.59
CA PHE A 179 -10.39 -2.39 23.48
C PHE A 179 -10.03 -3.05 24.81
N THR A 180 -10.98 -3.70 25.49
CA THR A 180 -10.77 -4.19 26.86
C THR A 180 -10.01 -5.52 26.93
N LEU A 181 -10.40 -6.49 26.12
CA LEU A 181 -9.86 -7.85 26.16
C LEU A 181 -8.36 -7.89 25.82
N PRO A 182 -7.86 -7.20 24.78
CA PRO A 182 -6.43 -7.17 24.47
C PRO A 182 -5.60 -6.58 25.61
N PHE A 183 -6.08 -5.52 26.26
CA PHE A 183 -5.42 -4.94 27.43
C PHE A 183 -5.38 -5.90 28.63
N LEU A 184 -6.49 -6.58 28.92
CA LEU A 184 -6.55 -7.54 30.03
C LEU A 184 -5.64 -8.75 29.77
N GLN A 185 -5.59 -9.25 28.53
CA GLN A 185 -4.69 -10.32 28.12
C GLN A 185 -3.21 -9.88 28.22
N LEU A 186 -2.88 -8.68 27.74
CA LEU A 186 -1.54 -8.08 27.89
C LEU A 186 -1.12 -8.01 29.37
N LEU A 187 -2.01 -7.51 30.24
CA LEU A 187 -1.75 -7.38 31.67
C LEU A 187 -1.53 -8.76 32.33
N ILE A 188 -2.36 -9.76 32.03
CA ILE A 188 -2.24 -11.09 32.61
C ILE A 188 -1.01 -11.82 32.07
N GLY A 189 -0.71 -11.70 30.77
CA GLY A 189 0.50 -12.25 30.16
C GLY A 189 1.76 -11.65 30.77
N PHE A 190 1.78 -10.33 30.98
CA PHE A 190 2.86 -9.61 31.66
C PHE A 190 3.07 -10.08 33.11
N LEU A 191 1.99 -10.14 33.91
CA LEU A 191 2.05 -10.58 35.30
C LEU A 191 2.47 -12.05 35.42
N THR A 192 1.96 -12.91 34.53
CA THR A 192 2.28 -14.34 34.51
C THR A 192 3.75 -14.58 34.18
N SER A 193 4.27 -13.91 33.14
CA SER A 193 5.68 -13.96 32.75
C SER A 193 6.60 -13.45 33.86
N THR A 194 6.24 -12.32 34.48
CA THR A 194 6.98 -11.74 35.61
C THR A 194 7.00 -12.68 36.81
N LEU A 195 5.87 -13.32 37.12
CA LEU A 195 5.76 -14.25 38.22
C LEU A 195 6.53 -15.55 37.97
N LEU A 196 6.55 -16.03 36.72
CA LEU A 196 7.36 -17.18 36.30
C LEU A 196 8.85 -16.88 36.50
N LEU A 197 9.34 -15.72 36.06
CA LEU A 197 10.71 -15.26 36.31
C LEU A 197 11.01 -15.19 37.82
N CYS A 198 10.09 -14.65 38.62
CA CYS A 198 10.22 -14.62 40.07
C CYS A 198 10.31 -16.02 40.68
N GLY A 199 9.53 -16.98 40.18
CA GLY A 199 9.54 -18.37 40.62
C GLY A 199 10.84 -19.10 40.27
N ILE A 200 11.31 -18.95 39.04
CA ILE A 200 12.59 -19.51 38.57
C ILE A 200 13.74 -18.94 39.38
N ALA A 201 13.79 -17.60 39.55
CA ALA A 201 14.83 -16.96 40.33
C ALA A 201 14.80 -17.38 41.81
N ALA A 202 13.61 -17.50 42.42
CA ALA A 202 13.48 -18.03 43.77
C ALA A 202 14.03 -19.46 43.87
N LEU A 203 13.66 -20.34 42.93
CA LEU A 203 14.10 -21.73 42.88
C LEU A 203 15.63 -21.81 42.76
N LEU A 204 16.24 -21.04 41.85
CA LEU A 204 17.69 -20.98 41.66
C LEU A 204 18.41 -20.48 42.91
N VAL A 205 17.93 -19.41 43.55
CA VAL A 205 18.52 -18.88 44.78
C VAL A 205 18.39 -19.88 45.92
N HIS A 206 17.24 -20.54 46.09
CA HIS A 206 17.05 -21.57 47.10
C HIS A 206 17.93 -22.81 46.88
N TYR A 207 18.16 -23.20 45.62
CA TYR A 207 19.08 -24.27 45.26
C TYR A 207 20.53 -23.87 45.52
N LEU A 208 20.97 -22.71 45.04
CA LEU A 208 22.33 -22.21 45.17
C LEU A 208 22.75 -22.02 46.64
N TYR A 209 21.84 -21.57 47.52
CA TYR A 209 22.13 -21.36 48.94
C TYR A 209 21.70 -22.53 49.85
N GLY A 210 21.42 -23.70 49.27
CA GLY A 210 21.23 -24.96 50.01
C GLY A 210 19.95 -25.04 50.85
N ALA A 211 18.93 -24.24 50.51
CA ALA A 211 17.58 -24.33 51.06
C ALA A 211 16.74 -25.42 50.37
N ILE A 212 17.12 -25.81 49.15
CA ILE A 212 16.71 -27.03 48.46
C ILE A 212 17.94 -27.95 48.38
N ARG A 213 17.83 -29.18 48.87
CA ARG A 213 18.93 -30.17 48.81
C ARG A 213 18.46 -31.47 48.19
N LEU A 214 19.28 -32.00 47.29
CA LEU A 214 19.12 -33.35 46.75
C LEU A 214 19.94 -34.30 47.64
N SER A 215 19.26 -35.18 48.38
CA SER A 215 19.90 -36.17 49.25
C SER A 215 19.61 -37.59 48.74
N GLU A 216 20.36 -38.59 49.20
CA GLU A 216 20.08 -40.02 48.90
C GLU A 216 18.67 -40.47 49.34
N ARG A 217 18.01 -39.71 50.24
CA ARG A 217 16.62 -39.94 50.70
C ARG A 217 15.56 -39.10 49.95
N GLY A 218 15.95 -38.38 48.90
CA GLY A 218 15.09 -37.52 48.09
C GLY A 218 15.32 -36.01 48.26
N LEU A 219 14.45 -35.20 47.65
CA LEU A 219 14.44 -33.73 47.71
C LEU A 219 13.96 -33.23 49.08
N SER A 220 14.75 -32.35 49.72
CA SER A 220 14.37 -31.71 50.99
C SER A 220 14.31 -30.19 50.87
N PHE A 221 13.23 -29.59 51.38
CA PHE A 221 12.93 -28.15 51.30
C PHE A 221 12.86 -27.53 52.70
N SER A 222 13.58 -26.42 52.90
CA SER A 222 13.44 -25.59 54.11
C SER A 222 12.01 -25.03 54.26
N ARG A 223 11.58 -24.67 55.47
CA ARG A 223 10.23 -24.09 55.69
C ARG A 223 10.02 -22.80 54.89
N ALA A 224 11.06 -21.99 54.72
CA ALA A 224 10.94 -20.73 54.01
C ALA A 224 10.93 -20.91 52.48
N ALA A 225 11.79 -21.78 51.94
CA ALA A 225 11.73 -22.18 50.52
C ALA A 225 10.36 -22.75 50.17
N ARG A 226 9.81 -23.53 51.11
CA ARG A 226 8.48 -24.09 51.01
C ARG A 226 7.39 -23.04 50.86
N VAL A 227 7.33 -22.10 51.80
CA VAL A 227 6.29 -21.07 51.84
C VAL A 227 6.39 -20.18 50.60
N GLN A 228 7.59 -19.73 50.23
CA GLN A 228 7.77 -18.87 49.08
C GLN A 228 7.33 -19.55 47.78
N LEU A 229 7.82 -20.76 47.50
CA LEU A 229 7.44 -21.49 46.28
C LEU A 229 5.94 -21.81 46.24
N ALA A 230 5.33 -22.13 47.38
CA ALA A 230 3.90 -22.39 47.45
C ALA A 230 3.07 -21.12 47.20
N VAL A 231 3.46 -19.97 47.74
CA VAL A 231 2.77 -18.69 47.51
C VAL A 231 2.93 -18.24 46.05
N THR A 232 4.13 -18.35 45.48
CA THR A 232 4.36 -18.05 44.06
C THR A 232 3.53 -18.97 43.15
N ALA A 233 3.49 -20.27 43.44
CA ALA A 233 2.64 -21.21 42.69
C ALA A 233 1.14 -20.91 42.84
N ALA A 234 0.69 -20.52 44.04
CA ALA A 234 -0.69 -20.11 44.25
C ALA A 234 -1.05 -18.86 43.44
N ALA A 235 -0.22 -17.81 43.48
CA ALA A 235 -0.42 -16.61 42.68
C ALA A 235 -0.43 -16.90 41.18
N PHE A 236 0.44 -17.82 40.72
CA PHE A 236 0.49 -18.24 39.33
C PHE A 236 -0.80 -18.94 38.90
N LEU A 237 -1.32 -19.83 39.75
CA LEU A 237 -2.59 -20.50 39.49
C LEU A 237 -3.80 -19.57 39.57
N VAL A 238 -3.75 -18.50 40.36
CA VAL A 238 -4.80 -17.45 40.32
C VAL A 238 -4.77 -16.75 38.97
N LEU A 239 -3.60 -16.31 38.50
CA LEU A 239 -3.47 -15.67 37.18
C LEU A 239 -3.92 -16.61 36.06
N GLN A 240 -3.53 -17.90 36.12
CA GLN A 240 -4.01 -18.90 35.18
C GLN A 240 -5.52 -19.10 35.24
N GLY A 241 -6.12 -19.03 36.44
CA GLY A 241 -7.57 -19.09 36.60
C GLY A 241 -8.28 -17.90 35.96
N VAL A 242 -7.71 -16.69 36.08
CA VAL A 242 -8.22 -15.50 35.39
C VAL A 242 -8.02 -15.63 33.87
N ASN A 243 -6.88 -16.16 33.42
CA ASN A 243 -6.63 -16.43 32.00
C ASN A 243 -7.72 -17.35 31.43
N PHE A 244 -7.98 -18.50 32.07
CA PHE A 244 -9.06 -19.39 31.64
C PHE A 244 -10.43 -18.73 31.65
N TRP A 245 -10.67 -17.76 32.53
CA TRP A 245 -11.92 -17.00 32.53
C TRP A 245 -12.00 -16.07 31.32
N LEU A 246 -10.94 -15.32 31.01
CA LEU A 246 -10.90 -14.42 29.86
C LEU A 246 -10.88 -15.15 28.52
N ASP A 247 -10.22 -16.31 28.47
CA ASP A 247 -10.19 -17.18 27.30
C ASP A 247 -11.62 -17.50 26.85
N ARG A 248 -12.62 -17.53 27.75
CA ARG A 248 -14.02 -17.72 27.36
C ARG A 248 -14.52 -16.69 26.36
N TYR A 249 -14.08 -15.44 26.47
CA TYR A 249 -14.52 -14.38 25.56
C TYR A 249 -13.70 -14.37 24.28
N ALA A 250 -12.40 -14.71 24.37
CA ALA A 250 -11.51 -14.82 23.22
C ALA A 250 -11.93 -15.91 22.22
N THR A 251 -12.86 -16.83 22.58
CA THR A 251 -13.39 -17.81 21.62
C THR A 251 -14.11 -17.14 20.45
N LEU A 252 -14.66 -15.93 20.63
CA LEU A 252 -15.34 -15.21 19.55
C LEU A 252 -14.37 -14.68 18.48
N GLN A 253 -13.06 -14.63 18.77
CA GLN A 253 -12.01 -14.19 17.83
C GLN A 253 -11.22 -15.39 17.28
N ASN A 254 -11.72 -16.62 17.43
CA ASN A 254 -11.00 -17.83 17.02
C ASN A 254 -11.02 -17.98 15.49
N THR A 255 -9.84 -18.13 14.87
CA THR A 255 -9.65 -18.29 13.42
C THR A 255 -9.16 -19.69 13.03
N GLY A 256 -8.99 -20.60 14.00
CA GLY A 256 -8.34 -21.91 13.76
C GLY A 256 -9.20 -22.99 13.09
N GLY A 257 -10.45 -22.67 12.73
CA GLY A 257 -11.41 -23.60 12.11
C GLY A 257 -11.68 -23.27 10.64
N SER A 258 -12.74 -23.87 10.07
CA SER A 258 -13.23 -23.52 8.73
C SER A 258 -13.90 -22.15 8.69
N TRP A 259 -14.38 -21.67 9.84
CA TRP A 259 -15.12 -20.43 10.01
C TRP A 259 -14.56 -19.66 11.19
N THR A 260 -14.63 -18.33 11.13
CA THR A 260 -14.12 -17.47 12.20
C THR A 260 -15.18 -17.28 13.29
N GLY A 261 -14.75 -17.27 14.54
CA GLY A 261 -15.58 -17.08 15.71
C GLY A 261 -15.89 -18.37 16.48
N ALA A 262 -16.75 -18.24 17.49
CA ALA A 262 -17.10 -19.38 18.34
C ALA A 262 -18.18 -20.23 17.69
N MET A 263 -17.79 -21.43 17.27
CA MET A 263 -18.65 -22.45 16.67
C MET A 263 -19.42 -23.26 17.75
N TYR A 264 -20.30 -24.16 17.34
CA TYR A 264 -21.15 -24.96 18.23
C TYR A 264 -20.34 -25.66 19.33
N THR A 265 -19.24 -26.31 18.95
CA THR A 265 -18.36 -26.99 19.91
C THR A 265 -17.70 -26.00 20.86
N ASP A 266 -17.34 -24.80 20.40
CA ASP A 266 -16.75 -23.79 21.25
C ASP A 266 -17.74 -23.30 22.31
N VAL A 267 -18.96 -22.98 21.88
CA VAL A 267 -20.02 -22.49 22.76
C VAL A 267 -20.49 -23.55 23.77
N ASN A 268 -20.73 -24.78 23.30
CA ASN A 268 -21.33 -25.82 24.14
C ASN A 268 -20.31 -26.65 24.92
N ALA A 269 -19.03 -26.67 24.51
CA ALA A 269 -17.99 -27.44 25.18
C ALA A 269 -16.82 -26.60 25.69
N VAL A 270 -16.20 -25.77 24.85
CA VAL A 270 -14.97 -25.05 25.21
C VAL A 270 -15.21 -23.96 26.26
N ILE A 271 -16.21 -23.09 26.06
CA ILE A 271 -16.54 -21.99 26.98
C ILE A 271 -16.88 -22.52 28.39
N PRO A 272 -17.75 -23.54 28.57
CA PRO A 272 -18.02 -24.13 29.88
C PRO A 272 -16.78 -24.75 30.53
N VAL A 273 -15.96 -25.48 29.75
CA VAL A 273 -14.75 -26.11 30.26
C VAL A 273 -13.75 -25.06 30.75
N ARG A 274 -13.53 -23.99 29.99
CA ARG A 274 -12.68 -22.85 30.39
C ARG A 274 -13.16 -22.27 31.73
N GLY A 275 -14.47 -22.12 31.93
CA GLY A 275 -15.06 -21.73 33.22
C GLY A 275 -14.78 -22.71 34.38
N ILE A 276 -14.87 -24.02 34.14
CA ILE A 276 -14.55 -25.06 35.14
C ILE A 276 -13.06 -25.04 35.49
N LEU A 277 -12.18 -24.89 34.50
CA LEU A 277 -10.74 -24.81 34.70
C LEU A 277 -10.36 -23.57 35.51
N ALA A 278 -11.00 -22.44 35.27
CA ALA A 278 -10.84 -21.23 36.08
C ALA A 278 -11.13 -21.50 37.56
N ALA A 279 -12.30 -22.10 37.86
CA ALA A 279 -12.67 -22.45 39.23
C ALA A 279 -11.72 -23.49 39.86
N ALA A 280 -11.34 -24.52 39.10
CA ALA A 280 -10.41 -25.55 39.56
C ALA A 280 -9.01 -24.98 39.86
N ALA A 281 -8.50 -24.06 39.04
CA ALA A 281 -7.23 -23.38 39.27
C ALA A 281 -7.24 -22.59 40.59
N LEU A 282 -8.34 -21.88 40.90
CA LEU A 282 -8.51 -21.18 42.19
C LEU A 282 -8.54 -22.15 43.39
N VAL A 283 -9.18 -23.31 43.25
CA VAL A 283 -9.17 -24.35 44.30
C VAL A 283 -7.75 -24.87 44.55
N VAL A 284 -6.99 -25.16 43.48
CA VAL A 284 -5.60 -25.61 43.62
C VAL A 284 -4.71 -24.51 44.20
N ALA A 285 -4.93 -23.24 43.82
CA ALA A 285 -4.24 -22.10 44.43
C ALA A 285 -4.49 -22.05 45.94
N ALA A 286 -5.74 -22.24 46.39
CA ALA A 286 -6.07 -22.30 47.82
C ALA A 286 -5.37 -23.47 48.54
N LEU A 287 -5.22 -24.63 47.88
CA LEU A 287 -4.45 -25.77 48.42
C LEU A 287 -2.96 -25.45 48.57
N PHE A 288 -2.36 -24.68 47.67
CA PHE A 288 -0.98 -24.22 47.82
C PHE A 288 -0.82 -23.26 49.01
N VAL A 289 -1.76 -22.32 49.18
CA VAL A 289 -1.78 -21.43 50.36
C VAL A 289 -1.91 -22.25 51.65
N ALA A 290 -2.81 -23.24 51.70
CA ALA A 290 -2.95 -24.13 52.85
C ALA A 290 -1.67 -24.96 53.11
N SER A 291 -1.02 -25.45 52.06
CA SER A 291 0.26 -26.16 52.15
C SER A 291 1.40 -25.29 52.68
N ALA A 292 1.42 -24.00 52.35
CA ALA A 292 2.39 -23.06 52.90
C ALA A 292 2.32 -23.01 54.44
N VAL A 293 1.11 -23.09 55.01
CA VAL A 293 0.89 -23.08 56.47
C VAL A 293 1.12 -24.47 57.09
N MET A 294 0.57 -25.53 56.49
CA MET A 294 0.54 -26.88 57.07
C MET A 294 1.78 -27.74 56.74
N GLY A 295 2.58 -27.33 55.75
CA GLY A 295 3.82 -28.00 55.36
C GLY A 295 3.65 -29.29 54.54
N ARG A 296 2.47 -29.57 53.98
CA ARG A 296 2.13 -30.83 53.27
C ARG A 296 1.91 -30.60 51.76
N TRP A 297 2.90 -30.93 50.93
CA TRP A 297 2.86 -30.74 49.47
C TRP A 297 2.02 -31.73 48.68
N ARG A 298 1.66 -32.86 49.28
CA ARG A 298 0.98 -33.92 48.54
C ARG A 298 -0.35 -33.44 47.94
N LEU A 299 -1.15 -32.71 48.72
CA LEU A 299 -2.47 -32.23 48.28
C LEU A 299 -2.39 -31.22 47.13
N PRO A 300 -1.61 -30.13 47.19
CA PRO A 300 -1.50 -29.21 46.06
C PRO A 300 -0.86 -29.85 44.83
N MET A 301 0.14 -30.74 44.99
CA MET A 301 0.74 -31.43 43.84
C MET A 301 -0.24 -32.38 43.14
N ILE A 302 -1.07 -33.11 43.92
CA ILE A 302 -2.15 -33.93 43.36
C ILE A 302 -3.20 -33.03 42.70
N GLY A 303 -3.55 -31.91 43.33
CA GLY A 303 -4.47 -30.91 42.78
C GLY A 303 -3.98 -30.35 41.44
N THR A 304 -2.71 -29.96 41.32
CA THR A 304 -2.11 -29.50 40.07
C THR A 304 -2.05 -30.60 39.03
N ALA A 305 -1.63 -31.81 39.40
CA ALA A 305 -1.62 -32.95 38.48
C ALA A 305 -3.04 -33.23 37.96
N MET A 306 -4.05 -33.17 38.83
CA MET A 306 -5.44 -33.32 38.45
C MET A 306 -5.91 -32.15 37.58
N LEU A 307 -5.56 -30.91 37.90
CA LEU A 307 -5.90 -29.74 37.07
C LEU A 307 -5.31 -29.89 35.67
N VAL A 308 -4.06 -30.31 35.54
CA VAL A 308 -3.43 -30.58 34.24
C VAL A 308 -4.14 -31.71 33.50
N ILE A 309 -4.47 -32.81 34.19
CA ILE A 309 -5.24 -33.91 33.60
C ILE A 309 -6.62 -33.41 33.14
N VAL A 310 -7.33 -32.65 33.96
CA VAL A 310 -8.64 -32.07 33.61
C VAL A 310 -8.49 -31.08 32.47
N ALA A 311 -7.45 -30.25 32.43
CA ALA A 311 -7.21 -29.32 31.33
C ALA A 311 -6.98 -30.06 30.01
N VAL A 312 -6.19 -31.13 30.00
CA VAL A 312 -5.97 -31.94 28.80
C VAL A 312 -7.23 -32.70 28.39
N VAL A 313 -7.89 -33.36 29.35
CA VAL A 313 -9.05 -34.21 29.06
C VAL A 313 -10.29 -33.36 28.74
N ALA A 314 -10.65 -32.44 29.61
CA ALA A 314 -11.82 -31.58 29.41
C ALA A 314 -11.56 -30.52 28.33
N GLY A 315 -10.33 -29.98 28.20
CA GLY A 315 -10.02 -28.95 27.21
C GLY A 315 -9.76 -29.47 25.80
N GLY A 316 -9.26 -30.70 25.64
CA GLY A 316 -8.98 -31.28 24.32
C GLY A 316 -9.86 -32.47 23.95
N ILE A 317 -9.98 -33.46 24.84
CA ILE A 317 -10.72 -34.70 24.53
C ILE A 317 -12.22 -34.43 24.48
N TYR A 318 -12.78 -33.67 25.41
CA TYR A 318 -14.23 -33.44 25.44
C TYR A 318 -14.75 -32.64 24.22
N PRO A 319 -14.18 -31.48 23.85
CA PRO A 319 -14.55 -30.77 22.62
C PRO A 319 -14.40 -31.63 21.37
N SER A 320 -13.30 -32.39 21.24
CA SER A 320 -13.12 -33.28 20.08
C SER A 320 -14.16 -34.41 20.02
N LEU A 321 -14.64 -34.91 21.16
CA LEU A 321 -15.76 -35.87 21.19
C LEU A 321 -17.07 -35.22 20.74
N VAL A 322 -17.36 -33.99 21.19
CA VAL A 322 -18.53 -33.23 20.75
C VAL A 322 -18.47 -32.96 19.25
N GLN A 323 -17.34 -32.44 18.75
CA GLN A 323 -17.13 -32.21 17.32
C GLN A 323 -17.35 -33.50 16.53
N ARG A 324 -16.70 -34.60 16.93
CA ARG A 324 -16.70 -35.84 16.13
C ARG A 324 -18.03 -36.59 16.14
N PHE A 325 -18.74 -36.59 17.27
CA PHE A 325 -19.92 -37.44 17.45
C PHE A 325 -21.25 -36.67 17.44
N GLN A 326 -21.25 -35.35 17.60
CA GLN A 326 -22.46 -34.52 17.55
C GLN A 326 -22.45 -33.56 16.37
N VAL A 327 -21.35 -32.83 16.15
CA VAL A 327 -21.29 -31.79 15.10
C VAL A 327 -21.07 -32.40 13.72
N LEU A 328 -19.93 -33.04 13.45
CA LEU A 328 -19.58 -33.55 12.11
C LEU A 328 -20.69 -34.40 11.43
N PRO A 329 -21.48 -35.23 12.13
CA PRO A 329 -22.58 -35.96 11.51
C PRO A 329 -23.75 -35.08 11.00
N SER A 330 -23.87 -33.85 11.49
CA SER A 330 -24.97 -32.92 11.20
C SER A 330 -24.47 -31.47 11.25
N GLU A 331 -23.28 -31.21 10.70
CA GLU A 331 -22.50 -29.99 10.92
C GLU A 331 -23.24 -28.75 10.41
N GLN A 332 -23.78 -28.80 9.19
CA GLN A 332 -24.58 -27.71 8.60
C GLN A 332 -25.68 -27.23 9.56
N GLN A 333 -26.47 -28.14 10.15
CA GLN A 333 -27.56 -27.76 11.05
C GLN A 333 -27.07 -27.29 12.43
N MET A 334 -25.97 -27.84 12.92
CA MET A 334 -25.45 -27.52 14.26
C MET A 334 -24.64 -26.22 14.26
N GLU A 335 -24.01 -25.89 13.14
CA GLU A 335 -23.16 -24.70 12.98
C GLU A 335 -23.88 -23.51 12.33
N ASP A 336 -25.08 -23.71 11.77
CA ASP A 336 -25.90 -22.71 11.08
C ASP A 336 -25.92 -21.34 11.76
N GLU A 337 -26.32 -21.29 13.04
CA GLU A 337 -26.39 -20.06 13.82
C GLU A 337 -25.03 -19.37 13.97
N TYR A 338 -23.94 -20.13 14.13
CA TYR A 338 -22.60 -19.58 14.36
C TYR A 338 -21.94 -19.12 13.07
N ILE A 339 -22.23 -19.81 11.96
CA ILE A 339 -21.85 -19.36 10.61
C ILE A 339 -22.61 -18.08 10.27
N GLN A 340 -23.89 -17.95 10.60
CA GLN A 340 -24.62 -16.70 10.40
C GLN A 340 -23.98 -15.54 11.17
N ARG A 341 -23.59 -15.75 12.43
CA ARG A 341 -22.86 -14.74 13.20
C ARG A 341 -21.53 -14.34 12.56
N ASN A 342 -20.84 -15.28 11.91
CA ASN A 342 -19.61 -15.00 11.15
C ASN A 342 -19.88 -14.15 9.91
N ILE A 343 -20.93 -14.47 9.15
CA ILE A 343 -21.37 -13.69 7.99
C ILE A 343 -21.73 -12.26 8.42
N ASP A 344 -22.60 -12.13 9.42
CA ASP A 344 -23.07 -10.83 9.91
C ASP A 344 -21.92 -10.01 10.51
N GLY A 345 -21.05 -10.64 11.31
CA GLY A 345 -19.90 -10.00 11.93
C GLY A 345 -18.85 -9.53 10.92
N THR A 346 -18.55 -10.35 9.91
CA THR A 346 -17.61 -9.98 8.85
C THR A 346 -18.17 -8.85 8.00
N ARG A 347 -19.44 -8.94 7.58
CA ARG A 347 -20.07 -7.89 6.78
C ARG A 347 -20.14 -6.56 7.52
N ALA A 348 -20.53 -6.58 8.80
CA ALA A 348 -20.57 -5.38 9.63
C ALA A 348 -19.18 -4.79 9.92
N ALA A 349 -18.13 -5.60 10.05
CA ALA A 349 -16.79 -5.09 10.35
C ALA A 349 -16.12 -4.35 9.17
N PHE A 350 -16.52 -4.68 7.94
CA PHE A 350 -15.99 -4.11 6.70
C PHE A 350 -16.99 -3.23 5.92
N GLY A 351 -18.16 -2.93 6.50
CA GLY A 351 -19.18 -2.09 5.88
C GLY A 351 -19.92 -2.72 4.70
N LEU A 352 -19.90 -4.05 4.58
CA LEU A 352 -20.62 -4.79 3.54
C LEU A 352 -22.09 -5.05 3.89
N ASP A 353 -22.50 -4.79 5.13
CA ASP A 353 -23.89 -4.95 5.57
C ASP A 353 -24.87 -4.00 4.86
N GLN A 354 -24.35 -2.90 4.31
CA GLN A 354 -25.11 -1.88 3.55
C GLN A 354 -25.07 -2.10 2.04
N THR A 355 -24.43 -3.18 1.54
CA THR A 355 -24.39 -3.46 0.10
C THR A 355 -25.78 -3.77 -0.44
N GLU A 356 -26.20 -3.01 -1.45
CA GLU A 356 -27.44 -3.23 -2.18
C GLU A 356 -27.21 -4.27 -3.28
N THR A 357 -27.82 -5.44 -3.14
CA THR A 357 -27.74 -6.51 -4.16
C THR A 357 -28.95 -6.49 -5.06
N GLN A 358 -28.72 -6.41 -6.37
CA GLN A 358 -29.75 -6.40 -7.40
C GLN A 358 -29.56 -7.59 -8.33
N ALA A 359 -30.64 -8.31 -8.62
CA ALA A 359 -30.59 -9.40 -9.61
C ALA A 359 -30.51 -8.81 -11.02
N TYR A 360 -29.48 -9.18 -11.78
CA TYR A 360 -29.20 -8.63 -13.10
C TYR A 360 -29.20 -9.73 -14.17
N ASP A 361 -30.31 -9.88 -14.90
CA ASP A 361 -30.44 -10.86 -15.99
C ASP A 361 -29.98 -10.22 -17.31
N ALA A 362 -28.66 -10.13 -17.45
CA ALA A 362 -28.05 -9.40 -18.56
C ALA A 362 -28.33 -10.05 -19.93
N THR A 363 -28.81 -9.25 -20.88
CA THR A 363 -28.97 -9.62 -22.29
C THR A 363 -27.63 -9.61 -23.02
N THR A 364 -27.50 -10.48 -24.02
CA THR A 364 -26.39 -10.50 -24.97
C THR A 364 -26.83 -10.11 -26.38
N GLN A 365 -28.08 -9.65 -26.54
CA GLN A 365 -28.64 -9.26 -27.84
C GLN A 365 -28.48 -7.76 -28.03
N THR A 366 -27.93 -7.37 -29.18
CA THR A 366 -27.80 -5.96 -29.57
C THR A 366 -29.10 -5.46 -30.21
N GLN A 367 -29.36 -4.17 -30.06
CA GLN A 367 -30.49 -3.47 -30.69
C GLN A 367 -30.05 -2.08 -31.14
N GLU A 368 -30.54 -1.66 -32.32
CA GLU A 368 -30.35 -0.30 -32.82
C GLU A 368 -30.92 0.74 -31.82
N GLY A 369 -30.17 1.80 -31.57
CA GLY A 369 -30.51 2.87 -30.62
C GLY A 369 -30.47 2.47 -29.14
N ALA A 370 -29.85 1.34 -28.79
CA ALA A 370 -29.79 0.80 -27.43
C ALA A 370 -29.15 1.73 -26.39
N LEU A 371 -28.28 2.65 -26.81
CA LEU A 371 -27.52 3.52 -25.92
C LEU A 371 -28.08 4.95 -25.82
N ALA A 372 -29.23 5.23 -26.45
CA ALA A 372 -29.83 6.57 -26.46
C ALA A 372 -30.21 7.09 -25.07
N ASP A 373 -30.51 6.20 -24.13
CA ASP A 373 -30.83 6.56 -22.74
C ASP A 373 -29.59 6.65 -21.83
N TYR A 374 -28.38 6.42 -22.36
CA TYR A 374 -27.11 6.34 -21.62
C TYR A 374 -26.12 7.45 -22.00
N GLU A 375 -26.61 8.61 -22.45
CA GLU A 375 -25.79 9.74 -22.94
C GLU A 375 -24.65 10.12 -21.98
N GLU A 376 -24.94 10.31 -20.69
CA GLU A 376 -23.94 10.68 -19.67
C GLU A 376 -22.87 9.60 -19.45
N THR A 377 -23.22 8.33 -19.68
CA THR A 377 -22.25 7.22 -19.62
C THR A 377 -21.41 7.20 -20.89
N THR A 378 -22.02 7.35 -22.08
CA THR A 378 -21.30 7.21 -23.35
C THR A 378 -20.37 8.37 -23.65
N SER A 379 -20.69 9.58 -23.17
CA SER A 379 -19.82 10.76 -23.29
C SER A 379 -18.62 10.71 -22.34
N ASN A 380 -18.71 9.97 -21.22
CA ASN A 380 -17.63 9.86 -20.23
C ASN A 380 -16.81 8.57 -20.30
N ILE A 381 -17.02 7.73 -21.33
CA ILE A 381 -16.20 6.52 -21.53
C ILE A 381 -14.74 6.93 -21.65
N ARG A 382 -13.93 6.54 -20.66
CA ARG A 382 -12.51 6.85 -20.64
C ARG A 382 -11.76 6.08 -21.73
N LEU A 383 -11.29 6.81 -22.74
CA LEU A 383 -10.39 6.31 -23.79
C LEU A 383 -8.91 6.53 -23.45
N LEU A 384 -8.61 7.40 -22.49
CA LEU A 384 -7.25 7.69 -22.02
C LEU A 384 -6.92 6.83 -20.79
N ASP A 385 -6.07 5.83 -20.94
CA ASP A 385 -5.72 4.90 -19.86
C ASP A 385 -4.57 5.45 -18.99
N PRO A 386 -4.81 5.72 -17.68
CA PRO A 386 -3.80 6.23 -16.77
C PRO A 386 -2.55 5.34 -16.65
N ASN A 387 -2.65 4.03 -16.94
CA ASN A 387 -1.52 3.11 -16.86
C ASN A 387 -0.64 3.11 -18.12
N VAL A 388 -1.12 3.68 -19.23
CA VAL A 388 -0.43 3.65 -20.53
C VAL A 388 0.15 5.01 -20.91
N VAL A 389 -0.54 6.10 -20.59
CA VAL A 389 -0.25 7.40 -21.23
C VAL A 389 0.80 8.28 -20.54
N SER A 390 1.38 7.84 -19.42
CA SER A 390 2.47 8.57 -18.75
C SER A 390 3.63 8.97 -19.68
N PRO A 391 4.13 8.11 -20.60
CA PRO A 391 5.15 8.51 -21.56
C PRO A 391 4.72 9.63 -22.52
N ALA A 392 3.42 9.73 -22.84
CA ALA A 392 2.89 10.82 -23.67
C ALA A 392 2.90 12.15 -22.89
N PHE A 393 2.52 12.14 -21.60
CA PHE A 393 2.68 13.29 -20.70
C PHE A 393 4.15 13.72 -20.61
N GLY A 394 5.07 12.76 -20.46
CA GLY A 394 6.50 13.00 -20.49
C GLY A 394 6.95 13.66 -21.80
N GLN A 395 6.53 13.15 -22.95
CA GLN A 395 6.97 13.69 -24.23
C GLN A 395 6.41 15.10 -24.53
N LEU A 396 5.16 15.38 -24.12
CA LEU A 396 4.44 16.59 -24.52
C LEU A 396 4.48 17.70 -23.46
N GLN A 397 4.59 17.36 -22.17
CA GLN A 397 4.43 18.30 -21.06
C GLN A 397 5.64 18.39 -20.10
N GLN A 398 6.69 17.60 -20.32
CA GLN A 398 7.90 17.64 -19.48
C GLN A 398 8.72 18.92 -19.69
N PHE A 399 8.89 19.40 -20.93
CA PHE A 399 9.72 20.54 -21.35
C PHE A 399 11.23 20.49 -21.00
N ARG A 400 11.64 19.84 -19.93
CA ARG A 400 13.02 19.75 -19.44
C ARG A 400 13.30 18.41 -18.73
N PRO A 401 14.51 17.84 -18.86
CA PRO A 401 14.83 16.52 -18.32
C PRO A 401 14.80 16.40 -16.80
N TYR A 402 14.80 17.52 -16.08
CA TYR A 402 14.67 17.55 -14.62
C TYR A 402 13.23 17.46 -14.13
N TYR A 403 12.24 17.45 -15.01
CA TYR A 403 10.86 17.12 -14.68
C TYR A 403 10.54 15.66 -15.04
N SER A 404 9.58 15.07 -14.35
CA SER A 404 9.06 13.73 -14.64
C SER A 404 7.58 13.65 -14.25
N PHE A 405 6.93 12.60 -14.75
CA PHE A 405 5.60 12.18 -14.32
C PHE A 405 5.71 10.79 -13.68
N PRO A 406 4.79 10.42 -12.78
CA PRO A 406 4.70 9.05 -12.26
C PRO A 406 4.41 8.06 -13.39
N SER A 407 4.78 6.79 -13.21
CA SER A 407 4.54 5.73 -14.20
C SER A 407 3.06 5.50 -14.48
N THR A 408 2.22 5.75 -13.49
CA THR A 408 0.76 5.67 -13.54
C THR A 408 0.16 7.01 -13.14
N LEU A 409 -0.87 7.42 -13.85
CA LEU A 409 -1.54 8.71 -13.63
C LEU A 409 -2.79 8.53 -12.77
N ASN A 410 -3.34 9.63 -12.28
CA ASN A 410 -4.55 9.63 -11.47
C ASN A 410 -5.79 9.93 -12.32
N VAL A 411 -6.95 9.49 -11.84
CA VAL A 411 -8.26 9.79 -12.44
C VAL A 411 -9.06 10.62 -11.44
N ASP A 412 -9.68 11.67 -11.96
CA ASP A 412 -10.55 12.59 -11.22
C ASP A 412 -11.59 13.19 -12.16
N ARG A 413 -12.50 13.99 -11.64
CA ARG A 413 -13.57 14.66 -12.41
C ARG A 413 -13.61 16.14 -12.14
N TYR A 414 -13.84 16.92 -13.18
CA TYR A 414 -13.97 18.38 -13.12
C TYR A 414 -15.24 18.82 -13.84
N GLU A 415 -15.90 19.86 -13.33
CA GLU A 415 -16.97 20.53 -14.06
C GLU A 415 -16.36 21.50 -15.09
N ILE A 416 -16.54 21.19 -16.38
CA ILE A 416 -16.07 22.01 -17.49
C ILE A 416 -17.29 22.41 -18.33
N ASP A 417 -17.49 23.72 -18.54
CA ASP A 417 -18.66 24.26 -19.24
C ASP A 417 -20.03 23.76 -18.70
N GLY A 418 -20.10 23.46 -17.40
CA GLY A 418 -21.31 22.96 -16.73
C GLY A 418 -21.59 21.48 -16.94
N GLN A 419 -20.62 20.71 -17.44
CA GLN A 419 -20.68 19.25 -17.58
C GLN A 419 -19.56 18.62 -16.75
N VAL A 420 -19.87 17.56 -16.01
CA VAL A 420 -18.87 16.77 -15.29
C VAL A 420 -18.13 15.91 -16.31
N GLN A 421 -16.80 16.02 -16.29
CA GLN A 421 -15.93 15.35 -17.24
C GLN A 421 -14.86 14.56 -16.50
N ASP A 422 -14.71 13.28 -16.85
CA ASP A 422 -13.60 12.45 -16.38
C ASP A 422 -12.26 12.95 -16.96
N THR A 423 -11.25 13.02 -16.11
CA THR A 423 -9.91 13.54 -16.44
C THR A 423 -8.83 12.58 -15.99
N VAL A 424 -7.72 12.57 -16.73
CA VAL A 424 -6.48 11.88 -16.33
C VAL A 424 -5.44 12.94 -16.03
N LEU A 425 -4.87 12.89 -14.83
CA LEU A 425 -4.01 13.95 -14.32
C LEU A 425 -2.77 13.43 -13.58
N ALA A 426 -1.75 14.27 -13.52
CA ALA A 426 -0.57 14.05 -12.69
C ALA A 426 0.16 15.35 -12.34
N ALA A 427 0.80 15.33 -11.18
CA ALA A 427 1.78 16.34 -10.80
C ALA A 427 3.03 16.23 -11.70
N ARG A 428 3.50 17.36 -12.23
CA ARG A 428 4.81 17.43 -12.89
C ARG A 428 5.88 17.60 -11.82
N GLU A 429 6.53 16.51 -11.45
CA GLU A 429 7.48 16.44 -10.34
C GLU A 429 8.94 16.49 -10.79
N LEU A 430 9.87 16.47 -9.83
CA LEU A 430 11.31 16.47 -10.13
C LEU A 430 11.84 15.07 -10.45
N ASN A 431 12.67 15.01 -11.49
CA ASN A 431 13.51 13.87 -11.79
C ASN A 431 14.90 14.04 -11.17
N GLN A 432 15.19 13.30 -10.11
CA GLN A 432 16.47 13.33 -9.40
C GLN A 432 17.61 12.56 -10.08
N GLY A 433 17.62 12.47 -11.42
CA GLY A 433 18.63 11.77 -12.22
C GLY A 433 20.07 12.30 -12.05
N GLU A 434 20.88 12.37 -13.12
CA GLU A 434 22.31 12.77 -13.05
C GLU A 434 22.56 14.27 -12.73
N THR A 435 21.80 14.85 -11.80
CA THR A 435 22.09 16.17 -11.24
C THR A 435 23.30 16.05 -10.32
N ASP A 436 24.48 16.47 -10.79
CA ASP A 436 25.72 16.39 -10.03
C ASP A 436 25.83 17.49 -8.95
N GLY A 437 26.23 17.06 -7.75
CA GLY A 437 26.70 17.92 -6.66
C GLY A 437 25.60 18.42 -5.71
N TRP A 438 25.98 18.54 -4.43
CA TRP A 438 25.08 18.90 -3.33
C TRP A 438 24.26 20.18 -3.58
N TYR A 439 24.89 21.20 -4.17
CA TYR A 439 24.23 22.50 -4.41
C TYR A 439 23.05 22.37 -5.37
N ASN A 440 23.21 21.64 -6.48
CA ASN A 440 22.12 21.48 -7.44
C ASN A 440 21.01 20.59 -6.86
N GLN A 441 21.38 19.48 -6.24
CA GLN A 441 20.44 18.50 -5.67
C GLN A 441 19.59 19.05 -4.52
N HIS A 442 20.14 19.95 -3.71
CA HIS A 442 19.49 20.38 -2.46
C HIS A 442 19.15 21.88 -2.41
N VAL A 443 19.61 22.71 -3.34
CA VAL A 443 19.37 24.18 -3.30
C VAL A 443 18.73 24.70 -4.59
N VAL A 444 19.08 24.14 -5.75
CA VAL A 444 18.55 24.63 -7.04
C VAL A 444 17.29 23.89 -7.45
N TYR A 445 17.35 22.56 -7.56
CA TYR A 445 16.21 21.73 -7.95
C TYR A 445 15.46 21.28 -6.69
N THR A 446 14.55 22.13 -6.22
CA THR A 446 13.88 21.93 -4.92
C THR A 446 12.43 21.46 -5.06
N HIS A 447 11.74 21.76 -6.17
CA HIS A 447 10.31 21.47 -6.37
C HIS A 447 9.98 21.13 -7.83
N GLY A 448 8.88 20.38 -8.00
CA GLY A 448 8.19 20.22 -9.29
C GLY A 448 7.31 21.44 -9.62
N TYR A 449 6.61 21.42 -10.74
CA TYR A 449 5.81 22.58 -11.16
C TYR A 449 4.55 22.19 -11.93
N GLY A 450 3.40 22.29 -11.29
CA GLY A 450 2.08 22.29 -11.89
C GLY A 450 1.38 20.94 -11.90
N LEU A 451 0.05 20.99 -11.89
CA LEU A 451 -0.81 19.86 -12.19
C LEU A 451 -1.11 19.86 -13.69
N ILE A 452 -0.93 18.71 -14.34
CA ILE A 452 -1.20 18.53 -15.77
C ILE A 452 -2.38 17.58 -15.88
N ALA A 453 -3.38 17.94 -16.67
CA ALA A 453 -4.59 17.15 -16.85
C ALA A 453 -4.98 17.11 -18.32
N ALA A 454 -5.48 15.95 -18.74
CA ALA A 454 -6.04 15.69 -20.05
C ALA A 454 -7.47 15.15 -19.92
N PHE A 455 -8.27 15.38 -20.95
CA PHE A 455 -9.59 14.77 -21.06
C PHE A 455 -9.48 13.24 -21.04
N GLY A 456 -10.38 12.57 -20.33
CA GLY A 456 -10.42 11.11 -20.27
C GLY A 456 -11.04 10.47 -21.50
N ASP A 457 -11.96 11.17 -22.17
CA ASP A 457 -12.87 10.65 -23.21
C ASP A 457 -12.45 10.95 -24.65
N ARG A 458 -11.53 11.91 -24.85
CA ARG A 458 -11.13 12.39 -26.18
C ARG A 458 -9.61 12.55 -26.32
N VAL A 459 -9.16 12.55 -27.57
CA VAL A 459 -7.75 12.71 -27.97
C VAL A 459 -7.62 13.75 -29.07
N GLU A 460 -6.40 14.23 -29.29
CA GLU A 460 -6.08 15.09 -30.44
C GLU A 460 -6.14 14.30 -31.76
N ALA A 461 -6.15 15.02 -32.89
CA ALA A 461 -6.21 14.43 -34.23
C ALA A 461 -5.06 13.45 -34.57
N ASP A 462 -3.94 13.49 -33.83
CA ASP A 462 -2.83 12.55 -33.98
C ASP A 462 -2.91 11.34 -33.02
N GLY A 463 -3.93 11.31 -32.14
CA GLY A 463 -4.16 10.30 -31.12
C GLY A 463 -3.43 10.57 -29.80
N SER A 464 -2.78 11.72 -29.65
CA SER A 464 -2.15 12.12 -28.39
C SER A 464 -3.19 12.63 -27.37
N PRO A 465 -2.85 12.68 -26.06
CA PRO A 465 -3.76 13.20 -25.05
C PRO A 465 -4.15 14.66 -25.33
N SER A 466 -5.45 14.97 -25.24
CA SER A 466 -5.94 16.36 -25.34
C SER A 466 -5.89 17.01 -23.97
N PHE A 467 -4.99 17.99 -23.79
CA PHE A 467 -4.71 18.61 -22.49
C PHE A 467 -5.66 19.77 -22.19
N ILE A 468 -6.32 19.70 -21.02
CA ILE A 468 -7.14 20.77 -20.45
C ILE A 468 -6.37 21.68 -19.50
N GLN A 469 -5.29 21.15 -18.93
CA GLN A 469 -4.38 21.85 -18.03
C GLN A 469 -2.96 21.46 -18.40
N GLY A 470 -2.14 22.43 -18.83
CA GLY A 470 -0.83 22.10 -19.40
C GLY A 470 0.08 23.29 -19.67
N GLY A 471 1.13 23.03 -20.44
CA GLY A 471 2.12 24.04 -20.82
C GLY A 471 3.22 24.28 -19.77
N ILE A 472 4.11 25.22 -20.06
CA ILE A 472 5.20 25.60 -19.16
C ILE A 472 4.63 26.20 -17.87
N MET A 473 3.61 27.05 -17.98
CA MET A 473 2.91 27.69 -16.86
C MET A 473 1.95 26.73 -16.12
N ALA A 474 1.67 25.56 -16.69
CA ALA A 474 0.72 24.60 -16.16
C ALA A 474 -0.66 25.24 -15.87
N GLY A 475 -1.15 26.08 -16.78
CA GLY A 475 -2.45 26.74 -16.73
C GLY A 475 -3.44 26.09 -17.70
N GLY A 476 -4.73 26.39 -17.56
CA GLY A 476 -5.78 25.81 -18.41
C GLY A 476 -7.19 26.11 -17.91
N GLU A 477 -8.16 25.34 -18.43
CA GLU A 477 -9.59 25.54 -18.14
C GLU A 477 -9.95 25.18 -16.71
N ILE A 478 -9.23 24.24 -16.08
CA ILE A 478 -9.41 23.90 -14.66
C ILE A 478 -9.04 25.11 -13.79
N SER A 479 -7.85 25.68 -14.02
CA SER A 479 -7.41 26.88 -13.30
C SER A 479 -6.29 27.60 -14.03
N GLU A 480 -6.49 28.89 -14.30
CA GLU A 480 -5.43 29.78 -14.81
C GLU A 480 -4.52 30.30 -13.68
N ASP A 481 -5.08 30.52 -12.48
CA ASP A 481 -4.43 31.19 -11.35
C ASP A 481 -4.44 30.32 -10.08
N TYR A 482 -3.36 29.59 -9.83
CA TYR A 482 -3.14 28.82 -8.60
C TYR A 482 -1.66 28.83 -8.21
N GLU A 483 -1.29 28.24 -7.07
CA GLU A 483 0.11 27.99 -6.72
C GLU A 483 0.58 26.65 -7.31
N PRO A 484 1.41 26.64 -8.38
CA PRO A 484 1.78 25.41 -9.08
C PRO A 484 3.00 24.71 -8.50
N ARG A 485 3.77 25.31 -7.59
CA ARG A 485 5.05 24.73 -7.14
C ARG A 485 4.82 23.54 -6.22
N ILE A 486 5.42 22.41 -6.57
CA ILE A 486 5.26 21.12 -5.88
C ILE A 486 6.53 20.83 -5.05
N TYR A 487 6.57 21.42 -3.86
CA TYR A 487 7.58 21.14 -2.84
C TYR A 487 7.27 19.86 -2.05
N PHE A 488 6.06 19.35 -2.06
CA PHE A 488 5.69 18.10 -1.40
C PHE A 488 4.94 17.25 -2.42
N GLY A 489 5.48 16.07 -2.70
CA GLY A 489 5.04 15.20 -3.77
C GLY A 489 5.78 13.87 -3.72
N GLU A 490 5.37 12.92 -4.56
CA GLU A 490 5.83 11.54 -4.56
C GLU A 490 7.29 11.40 -5.06
N GLN A 491 7.75 12.32 -5.91
CA GLN A 491 9.11 12.37 -6.42
C GLN A 491 9.86 13.62 -5.90
N SER A 492 10.20 13.59 -4.62
CA SER A 492 10.90 14.68 -3.93
C SER A 492 12.34 14.32 -3.53
N PRO A 493 13.30 15.27 -3.60
CA PRO A 493 14.63 15.11 -3.01
C PRO A 493 14.60 14.67 -1.53
N GLU A 494 15.59 13.87 -1.11
CA GLU A 494 15.74 13.41 0.29
C GLU A 494 15.61 14.57 1.27
N TYR A 495 16.23 15.71 0.93
CA TYR A 495 15.97 16.99 1.55
C TYR A 495 16.27 18.15 0.60
N SER A 496 15.73 19.33 0.91
CA SER A 496 16.09 20.58 0.23
C SER A 496 16.28 21.71 1.25
N ILE A 497 17.18 22.63 0.94
CA ILE A 497 17.40 23.88 1.68
C ILE A 497 16.75 24.99 0.88
N VAL A 498 15.72 25.59 1.46
CA VAL A 498 14.87 26.57 0.77
C VAL A 498 14.77 27.86 1.56
N GLY A 499 14.29 28.92 0.90
CA GLY A 499 14.03 30.21 1.52
C GLY A 499 15.29 31.07 1.77
N GLY A 500 15.03 32.30 2.19
CA GLY A 500 16.02 33.35 2.41
C GLY A 500 15.34 34.67 2.73
N ALA A 501 16.11 35.72 3.03
CA ALA A 501 15.55 37.05 3.19
C ALA A 501 15.15 37.62 1.82
N GLU A 502 14.20 38.56 1.78
CA GLU A 502 13.78 39.25 0.53
C GLU A 502 14.95 39.94 -0.22
N GLU A 503 16.03 40.27 0.50
CA GLU A 503 17.24 40.91 -0.05
C GLU A 503 18.22 39.90 -0.65
N ASP A 504 18.06 38.62 -0.36
CA ASP A 504 18.95 37.55 -0.83
C ASP A 504 18.58 37.14 -2.27
N PRO A 505 19.55 36.67 -3.08
CA PRO A 505 19.24 36.19 -4.42
C PRO A 505 18.44 34.90 -4.39
N ASN A 506 17.47 34.80 -5.31
CA ASN A 506 16.70 33.58 -5.60
C ASN A 506 17.65 32.48 -6.09
N LEU A 507 17.71 31.37 -5.35
CA LEU A 507 18.60 30.25 -5.64
C LEU A 507 17.87 29.09 -6.33
N GLU A 508 16.56 29.00 -6.14
CA GLU A 508 15.74 27.88 -6.58
C GLU A 508 15.32 28.10 -8.03
N LEU A 509 15.45 27.07 -8.84
CA LEU A 509 14.91 27.08 -10.20
C LEU A 509 13.40 26.88 -10.11
N ASP A 510 12.64 27.81 -10.67
CA ASP A 510 11.17 27.81 -10.62
C ASP A 510 10.61 27.03 -11.81
N ARG A 511 10.88 27.53 -13.01
CA ARG A 511 10.42 26.97 -14.28
C ARG A 511 11.30 27.43 -15.44
N PRO A 512 11.21 26.76 -16.60
CA PRO A 512 11.74 27.28 -17.85
C PRO A 512 11.18 28.68 -18.17
N SER A 513 12.00 29.51 -18.81
CA SER A 513 11.56 30.78 -19.38
C SER A 513 10.58 30.58 -20.54
N THR A 514 9.67 31.55 -20.67
CA THR A 514 8.75 31.74 -21.78
C THR A 514 9.21 32.95 -22.60
N SER A 515 8.60 33.20 -23.77
CA SER A 515 8.94 34.35 -24.62
C SER A 515 8.75 35.71 -23.95
N ASP A 516 7.95 35.76 -22.88
CA ASP A 516 7.65 36.98 -22.13
C ASP A 516 8.60 37.22 -20.94
N ASP A 517 9.46 36.24 -20.61
CA ASP A 517 10.42 36.35 -19.52
C ASP A 517 11.72 37.04 -19.99
N GLU A 518 12.28 37.92 -19.14
CA GLU A 518 13.54 38.64 -19.43
C GLU A 518 14.80 37.79 -19.13
N GLU A 519 14.67 36.70 -18.39
CA GLU A 519 15.76 35.81 -17.96
C GLU A 519 15.64 34.42 -18.61
N ASP A 520 16.77 33.77 -18.90
CA ASP A 520 16.80 32.44 -19.54
C ASP A 520 16.19 31.32 -18.64
N ASP A 521 16.22 31.50 -17.32
CA ASP A 521 15.62 30.61 -16.32
C ASP A 521 14.92 31.45 -15.25
N VAL A 522 13.64 31.17 -14.98
CA VAL A 522 12.90 31.87 -13.92
C VAL A 522 13.30 31.28 -12.57
N ARG A 523 13.70 32.14 -11.63
CA ARG A 523 14.11 31.73 -10.30
C ARG A 523 13.20 32.27 -9.21
N THR A 524 13.03 31.46 -8.18
CA THR A 524 12.19 31.79 -7.03
C THR A 524 12.94 31.58 -5.71
N THR A 525 12.30 32.00 -4.64
CA THR A 525 12.67 31.58 -3.29
C THR A 525 11.41 31.22 -2.53
N PHE A 526 11.45 30.08 -1.85
CA PHE A 526 10.33 29.60 -1.06
C PHE A 526 9.97 30.60 0.05
N SER A 527 8.69 30.94 0.16
CA SER A 527 8.17 31.92 1.11
C SER A 527 7.20 31.31 2.14
N GLY A 528 6.84 30.04 1.99
CA GLY A 528 5.94 29.32 2.90
C GLY A 528 6.60 28.84 4.19
N GLU A 529 5.83 28.13 5.01
CA GLU A 529 6.27 27.48 6.24
C GLU A 529 6.36 25.96 6.05
N GLY A 530 7.36 25.51 5.31
CA GLY A 530 7.48 24.11 4.86
C GLY A 530 8.37 23.23 5.74
N GLY A 531 9.25 23.82 6.54
CA GLY A 531 10.12 23.02 7.38
C GLY A 531 10.89 23.80 8.44
N PRO A 532 11.60 23.09 9.32
CA PRO A 532 12.33 23.74 10.40
C PRO A 532 13.44 24.67 9.90
N ASN A 533 13.63 25.79 10.58
CA ASN A 533 14.74 26.70 10.30
C ASN A 533 16.10 26.00 10.54
N VAL A 534 17.02 26.13 9.58
CA VAL A 534 18.38 25.57 9.63
C VAL A 534 19.48 26.62 9.66
N GLY A 535 19.13 27.91 9.71
CA GLY A 535 20.10 28.99 9.76
C GLY A 535 20.88 29.05 11.07
N ASN A 536 20.31 28.60 12.20
CA ASN A 536 21.00 28.57 13.49
C ASN A 536 22.08 27.46 13.53
N PRO A 537 23.28 27.73 14.10
CA PRO A 537 24.36 26.74 14.20
C PRO A 537 23.98 25.39 14.83
N LEU A 538 23.07 25.36 15.81
CA LEU A 538 22.64 24.11 16.44
C LEU A 538 21.77 23.28 15.49
N ASN A 539 20.79 23.92 14.83
CA ASN A 539 19.91 23.24 13.88
C ASN A 539 20.73 22.77 12.67
N ARG A 540 21.57 23.65 12.11
CA ARG A 540 22.50 23.34 11.03
C ARG A 540 23.39 22.12 11.33
N LEU A 541 24.02 22.09 12.52
CA LEU A 541 24.83 20.94 12.93
C LEU A 541 23.99 19.67 13.12
N SER A 542 22.77 19.80 13.64
CA SER A 542 21.88 18.65 13.88
C SER A 542 21.43 18.01 12.56
N TYR A 543 21.03 18.82 11.58
CA TYR A 543 20.65 18.35 10.25
C TYR A 543 21.85 17.89 9.42
N ALA A 544 23.02 18.53 9.55
CA ALA A 544 24.27 18.03 8.96
C ALA A 544 24.62 16.61 9.46
N ILE A 545 24.33 16.30 10.73
CA ILE A 545 24.52 14.94 11.27
C ILE A 545 23.41 14.00 10.79
N LYS A 546 22.14 14.44 10.75
CA LYS A 546 21.01 13.63 10.27
C LYS A 546 21.23 13.16 8.84
N PHE A 547 21.52 14.07 7.92
CA PHE A 547 21.74 13.80 6.50
C PHE A 547 23.20 13.45 6.16
N GLN A 548 24.07 13.36 7.16
CA GLN A 548 25.50 13.08 6.99
C GLN A 548 26.21 14.02 5.98
N SER A 549 25.71 15.25 5.84
CA SER A 549 26.17 16.23 4.84
C SER A 549 27.10 17.27 5.45
N THR A 550 28.35 17.30 4.99
CA THR A 550 29.30 18.37 5.34
C THR A 550 28.95 19.69 4.67
N ASP A 551 28.36 19.63 3.47
CA ASP A 551 28.01 20.82 2.68
C ASP A 551 26.90 21.62 3.35
N LEU A 552 25.91 20.97 3.97
CA LEU A 552 24.86 21.64 4.75
C LEU A 552 25.44 22.50 5.89
N MET A 553 26.57 22.07 6.48
CA MET A 553 27.23 22.83 7.55
C MET A 553 28.02 24.04 7.05
N PHE A 554 28.64 23.94 5.86
CA PHE A 554 29.65 24.90 5.41
C PHE A 554 29.27 25.70 4.15
N SER A 555 28.19 25.35 3.48
CA SER A 555 27.71 26.05 2.29
C SER A 555 27.11 27.41 2.65
N ASP A 556 27.47 28.44 1.88
CA ASP A 556 26.90 29.78 1.98
C ASP A 556 25.44 29.85 1.49
N ALA A 557 24.96 28.78 0.84
CA ALA A 557 23.56 28.64 0.43
C ALA A 557 22.60 28.49 1.63
N VAL A 558 23.09 27.98 2.76
CA VAL A 558 22.28 27.86 3.99
C VAL A 558 22.37 29.18 4.77
N ARG A 559 21.31 29.97 4.69
CA ARG A 559 21.20 31.33 5.22
C ARG A 559 20.47 31.34 6.58
N PRO A 560 20.47 32.46 7.32
CA PRO A 560 19.77 32.56 8.62
C PRO A 560 18.29 32.19 8.57
N ASP A 561 17.59 32.52 7.49
CA ASP A 561 16.17 32.27 7.30
C ASP A 561 15.86 31.00 6.48
N SER A 562 16.89 30.23 6.11
CA SER A 562 16.69 28.98 5.36
C SER A 562 15.98 27.92 6.19
N GLN A 563 15.10 27.18 5.52
CA GLN A 563 14.37 26.02 6.04
C GLN A 563 14.91 24.74 5.42
N VAL A 564 14.71 23.61 6.10
CA VAL A 564 14.97 22.28 5.53
C VAL A 564 13.66 21.53 5.30
N LEU A 565 13.41 21.15 4.06
CA LEU A 565 12.28 20.30 3.67
C LEU A 565 12.77 18.85 3.59
N PHE A 566 12.07 17.93 4.25
CA PHE A 566 12.34 16.48 4.24
C PHE A 566 11.09 15.72 4.69
N ASP A 567 11.05 14.40 4.45
CA ASP A 567 9.85 13.55 4.59
C ASP A 567 8.69 14.17 3.78
N ARG A 568 8.93 14.29 2.47
CA ARG A 568 8.13 15.12 1.55
C ARG A 568 7.05 14.36 0.80
N THR A 569 7.12 13.02 0.80
CA THR A 569 6.11 12.14 0.22
C THR A 569 4.78 12.29 0.99
N PRO A 570 3.66 12.64 0.34
CA PRO A 570 2.38 12.88 1.02
C PRO A 570 1.96 11.70 1.93
N ARG A 571 2.01 10.48 1.42
CA ARG A 571 1.67 9.25 2.16
C ARG A 571 2.51 9.06 3.43
N GLU A 572 3.84 9.07 3.30
CA GLU A 572 4.78 8.90 4.42
C GLU A 572 4.59 9.99 5.48
N ARG A 573 4.26 11.21 5.03
CA ARG A 573 4.01 12.35 5.91
C ARG A 573 2.74 12.16 6.75
N VAL A 574 1.65 11.70 6.13
CA VAL A 574 0.39 11.33 6.80
C VAL A 574 0.63 10.19 7.79
N GLU A 575 1.32 9.12 7.37
CA GLU A 575 1.66 7.97 8.22
C GLU A 575 2.48 8.41 9.46
N LYS A 576 3.39 9.37 9.28
CA LYS A 576 4.22 9.89 10.38
C LYS A 576 3.45 10.76 11.37
N VAL A 577 2.48 11.57 10.93
CA VAL A 577 1.63 12.38 11.83
C VAL A 577 0.51 11.57 12.49
N ALA A 578 0.10 10.46 11.88
CA ALA A 578 -0.94 9.56 12.38
C ALA A 578 -0.53 8.07 12.28
N PRO A 579 0.52 7.63 13.02
CA PRO A 579 1.09 6.27 12.90
C PRO A 579 0.22 5.14 13.45
N TYR A 580 -1.00 5.46 13.84
CA TYR A 580 -2.00 4.56 14.40
C TYR A 580 -3.18 4.35 13.41
N LEU A 581 -3.08 4.94 12.22
CA LEU A 581 -3.97 4.69 11.08
C LEU A 581 -3.21 3.92 10.01
N THR A 582 -3.92 3.09 9.26
CA THR A 582 -3.39 2.46 8.05
C THR A 582 -3.64 3.43 6.88
N VAL A 583 -2.59 3.89 6.21
CA VAL A 583 -2.71 4.88 5.12
C VAL A 583 -2.85 4.17 3.76
N ASP A 584 -3.75 4.66 2.92
CA ASP A 584 -3.98 4.14 1.56
C ASP A 584 -2.72 4.21 0.69
N GLY A 585 -2.65 3.29 -0.28
CA GLY A 585 -1.53 3.11 -1.20
C GLY A 585 -1.45 4.12 -2.34
N ASN A 586 -2.54 4.82 -2.68
CA ASN A 586 -2.65 5.66 -3.88
C ASN A 586 -3.13 7.10 -3.58
N PRO A 587 -2.25 8.00 -3.12
CA PRO A 587 -2.60 9.40 -2.95
C PRO A 587 -2.80 10.10 -4.31
N TYR A 588 -3.69 11.08 -4.37
CA TYR A 588 -4.04 11.76 -5.63
C TYR A 588 -4.02 13.29 -5.48
N PRO A 589 -3.49 14.03 -6.48
CA PRO A 589 -3.45 15.48 -6.44
C PRO A 589 -4.70 16.11 -7.07
N ALA A 590 -5.19 17.19 -6.48
CA ALA A 590 -6.24 18.04 -7.06
C ALA A 590 -5.90 19.52 -6.82
N ILE A 591 -6.43 20.41 -7.66
CA ILE A 591 -6.40 21.86 -7.39
C ILE A 591 -7.59 22.16 -6.49
N VAL A 592 -7.31 22.66 -5.29
CA VAL A 592 -8.32 22.94 -4.26
C VAL A 592 -8.00 24.27 -3.60
N ASP A 593 -8.94 25.21 -3.62
CA ASP A 593 -8.81 26.56 -3.07
C ASP A 593 -7.58 27.31 -3.63
N GLY A 594 -7.28 27.12 -4.92
CA GLY A 594 -6.13 27.75 -5.60
C GLY A 594 -4.76 27.17 -5.24
N ARG A 595 -4.72 25.94 -4.70
CA ARG A 595 -3.48 25.22 -4.38
C ARG A 595 -3.56 23.75 -4.79
N VAL A 596 -2.43 23.17 -5.16
CA VAL A 596 -2.37 21.70 -5.34
C VAL A 596 -2.36 21.04 -3.96
N LYS A 597 -3.37 20.22 -3.67
CA LYS A 597 -3.44 19.40 -2.46
C LYS A 597 -3.43 17.93 -2.85
N TRP A 598 -2.60 17.15 -2.17
CA TRP A 598 -2.66 15.70 -2.21
C TRP A 598 -3.73 15.23 -1.25
N ILE A 599 -4.69 14.46 -1.72
CA ILE A 599 -5.71 13.81 -0.91
C ILE A 599 -5.22 12.39 -0.62
N VAL A 600 -5.25 12.02 0.66
CA VAL A 600 -4.74 10.73 1.15
C VAL A 600 -5.78 10.11 2.07
N ASP A 601 -6.27 8.93 1.71
CA ASP A 601 -7.20 8.17 2.52
C ASP A 601 -6.49 7.44 3.66
N ALA A 602 -7.15 7.33 4.81
CA ALA A 602 -6.62 6.59 5.95
C ALA A 602 -7.72 5.84 6.73
N TYR A 603 -7.35 4.64 7.15
CA TYR A 603 -8.25 3.65 7.71
C TYR A 603 -7.98 3.43 9.20
N THR A 604 -9.06 3.22 9.96
CA THR A 604 -8.93 2.58 11.28
C THR A 604 -9.06 1.08 11.10
N THR A 605 -8.13 0.33 11.69
CA THR A 605 -8.07 -1.12 11.60
C THR A 605 -8.06 -1.77 12.99
N SER A 606 -8.52 -3.01 13.07
CA SER A 606 -8.39 -3.86 14.26
C SER A 606 -8.37 -5.34 13.86
N ASP A 607 -7.67 -6.15 14.65
CA ASP A 607 -7.62 -7.62 14.56
C ASP A 607 -8.52 -8.32 15.59
N ALA A 608 -9.26 -7.52 16.38
CA ALA A 608 -9.95 -7.98 17.59
C ALA A 608 -11.48 -7.94 17.48
N TYR A 609 -12.05 -7.73 16.30
CA TYR A 609 -13.50 -7.72 16.12
C TYR A 609 -14.06 -9.16 16.20
N PRO A 610 -15.05 -9.47 17.05
CA PRO A 610 -15.53 -10.84 17.22
C PRO A 610 -16.33 -11.31 16.00
N TYR A 611 -16.25 -12.61 15.68
CA TYR A 611 -16.89 -13.26 14.53
C TYR A 611 -16.50 -12.73 13.14
N SER A 612 -15.65 -11.71 13.02
CA SER A 612 -15.18 -11.22 11.73
C SER A 612 -13.96 -11.98 11.24
N THR A 613 -13.98 -12.39 9.98
CA THR A 613 -12.87 -13.09 9.32
C THR A 613 -11.70 -12.14 9.04
N PRO A 614 -10.47 -12.48 9.46
CA PRO A 614 -9.30 -11.65 9.19
C PRO A 614 -8.89 -11.70 7.72
N MET A 615 -8.36 -10.58 7.25
CA MET A 615 -7.69 -10.43 5.96
C MET A 615 -6.26 -9.97 6.20
N GLU A 616 -5.32 -10.58 5.46
CA GLU A 616 -3.96 -10.04 5.31
C GLU A 616 -4.06 -8.87 4.33
N LEU A 617 -3.73 -7.66 4.78
CA LEU A 617 -4.00 -6.45 4.01
C LEU A 617 -3.15 -6.34 2.74
N ASP A 618 -1.91 -6.84 2.76
CA ASP A 618 -1.03 -6.90 1.59
C ASP A 618 -1.56 -7.89 0.54
N ASP A 619 -1.91 -9.11 0.95
CA ASP A 619 -2.45 -10.12 0.02
C ASP A 619 -3.82 -9.69 -0.56
N ALA A 620 -4.70 -9.09 0.25
CA ALA A 620 -6.04 -8.67 -0.19
C ALA A 620 -6.03 -7.45 -1.13
N THR A 621 -4.92 -6.72 -1.21
CA THR A 621 -4.76 -5.54 -2.07
C THR A 621 -3.85 -5.79 -3.27
N GLU A 622 -3.35 -7.02 -3.46
CA GLU A 622 -2.50 -7.40 -4.60
C GLU A 622 -3.29 -7.42 -5.93
N ASP A 623 -2.80 -6.67 -6.90
CA ASP A 623 -3.31 -6.55 -8.27
C ASP A 623 -2.19 -6.06 -9.22
N THR A 624 -2.50 -5.87 -10.52
CA THR A 624 -1.47 -5.43 -11.48
C THR A 624 -0.93 -4.04 -11.16
N ALA A 625 -1.76 -3.12 -10.66
CA ALA A 625 -1.34 -1.77 -10.26
C ALA A 625 -0.31 -1.83 -9.12
N THR A 626 -0.58 -2.57 -8.04
CA THR A 626 0.36 -2.73 -6.93
C THR A 626 1.63 -3.51 -7.33
N ALA A 627 1.50 -4.54 -8.17
CA ALA A 627 2.63 -5.33 -8.67
C ALA A 627 3.61 -4.52 -9.55
N GLU A 628 3.10 -3.56 -10.31
CA GLU A 628 3.90 -2.65 -11.14
C GLU A 628 4.43 -1.43 -10.38
N GLY A 629 4.06 -1.27 -9.10
CA GLY A 629 4.48 -0.16 -8.24
C GLY A 629 3.71 1.14 -8.49
N ALA A 630 2.55 1.06 -9.16
CA ALA A 630 1.63 2.17 -9.39
C ALA A 630 0.98 2.69 -8.09
N SER A 631 0.75 1.78 -7.15
CA SER A 631 0.22 2.08 -5.83
C SER A 631 1.03 1.31 -4.81
N ALA A 632 1.24 1.89 -3.64
CA ALA A 632 2.08 1.27 -2.63
C ALA A 632 1.30 0.22 -1.84
N ALA A 633 1.87 -0.97 -1.69
CA ALA A 633 1.25 -2.05 -0.91
C ALA A 633 0.91 -1.61 0.53
N LEU A 634 -0.19 -2.15 1.04
CA LEU A 634 -0.53 -2.02 2.46
C LEU A 634 0.45 -2.80 3.35
N PRO A 635 0.53 -2.48 4.65
CA PRO A 635 1.35 -3.23 5.60
C PRO A 635 0.96 -4.72 5.66
N SER A 636 1.96 -5.59 5.84
CA SER A 636 1.75 -7.04 6.06
C SER A 636 1.23 -7.29 7.48
N GLU A 637 -0.04 -6.93 7.67
CA GLU A 637 -0.77 -6.99 8.93
C GLU A 637 -2.17 -7.60 8.70
N GLN A 638 -2.65 -8.33 9.70
CA GLN A 638 -4.01 -8.85 9.70
C GLN A 638 -4.98 -7.83 10.27
N ALA A 639 -6.07 -7.60 9.56
CA ALA A 639 -7.21 -6.85 10.06
C ALA A 639 -8.50 -7.65 9.86
N ASN A 640 -9.37 -7.65 10.86
CA ASN A 640 -10.73 -8.17 10.75
C ASN A 640 -11.79 -7.07 10.99
N TYR A 641 -11.36 -5.81 10.97
CA TYR A 641 -12.18 -4.61 11.00
C TYR A 641 -11.43 -3.52 10.25
N MET A 642 -12.13 -2.81 9.38
CA MET A 642 -11.56 -1.71 8.60
C MET A 642 -12.66 -0.70 8.26
N ARG A 643 -12.40 0.59 8.52
CA ARG A 643 -13.30 1.69 8.18
C ARG A 643 -12.55 2.83 7.52
N ASN A 644 -13.18 3.45 6.53
CA ASN A 644 -12.71 4.65 5.85
C ASN A 644 -12.93 5.89 6.73
N SER A 645 -12.13 6.00 7.80
CA SER A 645 -12.44 6.89 8.90
C SER A 645 -11.85 8.29 8.76
N VAL A 646 -10.79 8.46 7.97
CA VAL A 646 -10.05 9.72 7.87
C VAL A 646 -9.75 10.07 6.41
N LYS A 647 -9.99 11.32 6.05
CA LYS A 647 -9.48 11.95 4.83
C LYS A 647 -8.36 12.89 5.23
N ALA A 648 -7.18 12.75 4.66
CA ALA A 648 -6.06 13.66 4.90
C ALA A 648 -5.77 14.49 3.67
N THR A 649 -5.33 15.74 3.86
CA THR A 649 -4.77 16.55 2.78
C THR A 649 -3.35 16.96 3.09
N VAL A 650 -2.47 16.93 2.10
CA VAL A 650 -1.11 17.48 2.17
C VAL A 650 -0.98 18.57 1.12
N ASP A 651 -0.76 19.81 1.55
CA ASP A 651 -0.51 20.93 0.65
C ASP A 651 0.81 20.73 -0.09
N ALA A 652 0.80 20.77 -1.43
CA ALA A 652 1.99 20.52 -2.23
C ALA A 652 3.04 21.63 -2.13
N TYR A 653 2.68 22.83 -1.67
CA TYR A 653 3.59 23.96 -1.53
C TYR A 653 4.27 23.99 -0.16
N ASP A 654 3.50 23.95 0.94
CA ASP A 654 4.06 24.05 2.30
C ASP A 654 4.03 22.74 3.11
N GLY A 655 3.43 21.68 2.58
CA GLY A 655 3.44 20.37 3.21
C GLY A 655 2.64 20.32 4.52
N SER A 656 1.78 21.31 4.77
CA SER A 656 0.82 21.26 5.87
C SER A 656 -0.09 20.03 5.73
N VAL A 657 -0.38 19.38 6.86
CA VAL A 657 -1.22 18.17 6.90
C VAL A 657 -2.47 18.44 7.70
N ASP A 658 -3.62 18.25 7.07
CA ASP A 658 -4.92 18.29 7.74
C ASP A 658 -5.52 16.89 7.75
N LEU A 659 -5.96 16.43 8.93
CA LEU A 659 -6.70 15.17 9.08
C LEU A 659 -8.16 15.49 9.35
N TYR A 660 -9.06 15.11 8.44
CA TYR A 660 -10.49 15.26 8.58
C TYR A 660 -11.11 13.95 9.08
N ALA A 661 -11.85 14.02 10.19
CA ALA A 661 -12.63 12.90 10.70
C ALA A 661 -13.84 12.67 9.78
N TRP A 662 -13.74 11.67 8.90
CA TRP A 662 -14.71 11.38 7.84
C TRP A 662 -15.86 10.50 8.32
N ASP A 663 -15.54 9.40 9.02
CA ASP A 663 -16.52 8.56 9.69
C ASP A 663 -16.62 8.94 11.17
N GLU A 664 -17.49 9.91 11.48
CA GLU A 664 -17.75 10.31 12.86
C GLU A 664 -18.54 9.26 13.66
N GLU A 665 -18.97 8.15 13.07
CA GLU A 665 -19.65 7.06 13.76
C GLU A 665 -18.68 6.01 14.30
N ASP A 666 -17.55 5.81 13.61
CA ASP A 666 -16.50 4.85 13.96
C ASP A 666 -15.98 4.98 15.41
N PRO A 667 -16.21 3.96 16.27
CA PRO A 667 -15.73 3.93 17.65
C PRO A 667 -14.21 3.90 17.78
N VAL A 668 -13.49 3.35 16.80
CA VAL A 668 -12.02 3.28 16.81
C VAL A 668 -11.45 4.67 16.55
N LEU A 669 -11.97 5.41 15.57
CA LEU A 669 -11.61 6.81 15.36
C LEU A 669 -11.92 7.67 16.59
N LYS A 670 -13.09 7.51 17.21
CA LYS A 670 -13.44 8.25 18.44
C LYS A 670 -12.47 8.01 19.58
N ALA A 671 -11.99 6.77 19.74
CA ALA A 671 -10.97 6.44 20.74
C ALA A 671 -9.64 7.16 20.43
N TRP A 672 -9.24 7.21 19.15
CA TRP A 672 -8.06 7.96 18.71
C TRP A 672 -8.21 9.48 18.87
N GLN A 673 -9.37 10.05 18.56
CA GLN A 673 -9.69 11.46 18.85
C GLN A 673 -9.62 11.77 20.35
N GLY A 674 -10.01 10.82 21.20
CA GLY A 674 -9.84 10.93 22.66
C GLY A 674 -8.38 11.01 23.10
N ILE A 675 -7.47 10.32 22.39
CA ILE A 675 -6.02 10.31 22.66
C ILE A 675 -5.34 11.55 22.05
N PHE A 676 -5.75 11.95 20.85
CA PHE A 676 -5.16 13.03 20.06
C PHE A 676 -6.20 14.10 19.66
N PRO A 677 -6.76 14.85 20.62
CA PRO A 677 -7.90 15.73 20.39
C PRO A 677 -7.60 16.96 19.52
N THR A 678 -6.32 17.27 19.29
CA THR A 678 -5.87 18.42 18.48
C THR A 678 -5.43 18.02 17.08
N SER A 679 -5.43 16.72 16.76
CA SER A 679 -4.90 16.21 15.49
C SER A 679 -5.95 16.15 14.38
N TYR A 680 -7.22 16.37 14.68
CA TYR A 680 -8.33 16.19 13.74
C TYR A 680 -9.16 17.46 13.60
N LYS A 681 -9.60 17.71 12.38
CA LYS A 681 -10.70 18.61 12.04
C LYS A 681 -11.96 17.78 11.76
N PRO A 682 -13.17 18.27 12.08
CA PRO A 682 -14.38 17.64 11.58
C PRO A 682 -14.45 17.76 10.05
N TYR A 683 -15.04 16.78 9.36
CA TYR A 683 -15.22 16.87 7.90
C TYR A 683 -16.08 18.08 7.49
N SER A 684 -16.91 18.61 8.42
CA SER A 684 -17.69 19.82 8.20
C SER A 684 -16.85 21.09 7.95
N GLU A 685 -15.54 21.04 8.15
CA GLU A 685 -14.60 22.13 7.81
C GLU A 685 -13.98 22.00 6.41
N MET A 686 -14.27 20.91 5.66
CA MET A 686 -13.82 20.75 4.28
C MET A 686 -14.60 21.71 3.35
N SER A 687 -13.89 22.35 2.42
CA SER A 687 -14.53 23.18 1.38
C SER A 687 -15.32 22.33 0.39
N ALA A 688 -16.30 22.93 -0.28
CA ALA A 688 -17.06 22.29 -1.34
C ALA A 688 -16.15 21.72 -2.44
N GLU A 689 -15.17 22.51 -2.89
CA GLU A 689 -14.15 22.12 -3.88
C GLU A 689 -13.36 20.89 -3.41
N LEU A 690 -12.94 20.84 -2.13
CA LEU A 690 -12.27 19.65 -1.59
C LEU A 690 -13.19 18.42 -1.59
N MET A 691 -14.47 18.57 -1.27
CA MET A 691 -15.42 17.46 -1.24
C MET A 691 -15.74 16.92 -2.64
N GLU A 692 -15.74 17.77 -3.67
CA GLU A 692 -15.95 17.36 -5.07
C GLU A 692 -14.86 16.39 -5.55
N HIS A 693 -13.62 16.54 -5.06
CA HIS A 693 -12.50 15.65 -5.40
C HIS A 693 -12.44 14.38 -4.54
N VAL A 694 -13.15 14.29 -3.42
CA VAL A 694 -13.14 13.07 -2.60
C VAL A 694 -13.76 11.93 -3.40
N ARG A 695 -13.02 10.81 -3.51
CA ARG A 695 -13.45 9.55 -4.15
C ARG A 695 -13.59 8.40 -3.15
N TYR A 696 -14.20 7.29 -3.56
CA TYR A 696 -14.25 6.08 -2.73
C TYR A 696 -12.88 5.36 -2.80
N PRO A 697 -12.22 5.02 -1.67
CA PRO A 697 -10.82 4.62 -1.71
C PRO A 697 -10.59 3.21 -2.27
N GLU A 698 -9.46 3.03 -2.95
CA GLU A 698 -9.16 1.77 -3.64
C GLU A 698 -8.85 0.62 -2.68
N ASP A 699 -8.01 0.82 -1.66
CA ASP A 699 -7.53 -0.32 -0.87
C ASP A 699 -8.63 -0.95 -0.01
N ILE A 700 -9.50 -0.15 0.61
CA ILE A 700 -10.67 -0.70 1.32
C ILE A 700 -11.62 -1.41 0.35
N PHE A 701 -11.79 -0.88 -0.87
CA PHE A 701 -12.60 -1.53 -1.91
C PHE A 701 -11.98 -2.87 -2.35
N LYS A 702 -10.65 -2.95 -2.46
CA LYS A 702 -9.91 -4.20 -2.74
C LYS A 702 -10.13 -5.25 -1.64
N VAL A 703 -10.08 -4.85 -0.37
CA VAL A 703 -10.41 -5.74 0.76
C VAL A 703 -11.89 -6.19 0.72
N GLN A 704 -12.80 -5.26 0.43
CA GLN A 704 -14.24 -5.54 0.34
C GLN A 704 -14.58 -6.51 -0.80
N ARG A 705 -14.00 -6.34 -1.99
CA ARG A 705 -14.21 -7.26 -3.12
C ARG A 705 -13.62 -8.64 -2.83
N GLU A 706 -12.47 -8.73 -2.15
CA GLU A 706 -11.89 -10.02 -1.78
C GLU A 706 -12.79 -10.77 -0.78
N LEU A 707 -13.37 -10.06 0.19
CA LEU A 707 -14.39 -10.63 1.08
C LEU A 707 -15.63 -11.08 0.30
N LEU A 708 -16.11 -10.29 -0.65
CA LEU A 708 -17.30 -10.60 -1.44
C LEU A 708 -17.15 -11.85 -2.31
N ASN A 709 -15.93 -12.36 -2.55
CA ASN A 709 -15.74 -13.69 -3.16
C ASN A 709 -16.54 -14.80 -2.45
N ARG A 710 -16.82 -14.66 -1.15
CA ARG A 710 -17.68 -15.58 -0.38
C ARG A 710 -18.84 -14.87 0.34
N TYR A 711 -18.60 -13.68 0.87
CA TYR A 711 -19.57 -12.98 1.73
C TYR A 711 -20.69 -12.25 0.98
N HIS A 712 -20.78 -12.40 -0.35
CA HIS A 712 -22.00 -12.07 -1.10
C HIS A 712 -23.15 -13.02 -0.72
N VAL A 713 -22.85 -14.27 -0.34
CA VAL A 713 -23.84 -15.21 0.18
C VAL A 713 -24.17 -14.88 1.64
N THR A 714 -25.42 -14.50 1.89
CA THR A 714 -25.87 -14.01 3.21
C THR A 714 -26.55 -15.07 4.08
N ASP A 715 -26.84 -16.25 3.52
CA ASP A 715 -27.46 -17.39 4.23
C ASP A 715 -26.41 -18.44 4.63
N ALA A 716 -26.37 -18.79 5.91
CA ALA A 716 -25.43 -19.75 6.47
C ALA A 716 -25.48 -21.14 5.81
N GLY A 717 -26.67 -21.59 5.38
CA GLY A 717 -26.86 -22.88 4.75
C GLY A 717 -26.18 -22.98 3.39
N SER A 718 -26.38 -21.96 2.54
CA SER A 718 -25.70 -21.83 1.24
C SER A 718 -24.20 -21.56 1.41
N PHE A 719 -23.83 -20.68 2.34
CA PHE A 719 -22.43 -20.37 2.62
C PHE A 719 -21.64 -21.60 3.06
N TYR A 720 -22.25 -22.47 3.89
CA TYR A 720 -21.65 -23.75 4.28
C TYR A 720 -21.49 -24.71 3.10
N ALA A 721 -22.44 -24.74 2.17
CA ALA A 721 -22.38 -25.62 1.00
C ALA A 721 -21.20 -25.26 0.09
N GLY A 722 -20.82 -23.98 0.04
CA GLY A 722 -19.67 -23.49 -0.72
C GLY A 722 -19.80 -23.74 -2.22
N ASP A 723 -21.02 -23.84 -2.74
CA ASP A 723 -21.31 -24.06 -4.16
C ASP A 723 -21.38 -22.75 -4.96
N ASP A 724 -21.26 -21.61 -4.28
CA ASP A 724 -21.32 -20.28 -4.83
C ASP A 724 -20.16 -19.40 -4.35
N VAL A 725 -18.96 -19.73 -4.81
CA VAL A 725 -17.73 -18.98 -4.52
C VAL A 725 -17.29 -18.28 -5.80
N TRP A 726 -16.96 -17.00 -5.68
CA TRP A 726 -16.49 -16.17 -6.77
C TRP A 726 -14.97 -15.94 -6.66
N SER A 727 -14.42 -15.30 -7.67
CA SER A 727 -13.05 -14.80 -7.71
C SER A 727 -13.00 -13.54 -8.57
N ILE A 728 -12.03 -12.68 -8.28
CA ILE A 728 -11.70 -11.53 -9.13
C ILE A 728 -11.02 -12.07 -10.41
N PRO A 729 -11.42 -11.66 -11.62
CA PRO A 729 -10.77 -12.08 -12.84
C PRO A 729 -9.34 -11.54 -12.93
N ASN A 730 -8.46 -12.31 -13.58
CA ASN A 730 -7.14 -11.83 -13.94
C ASN A 730 -7.23 -10.67 -14.94
N ASP A 731 -6.25 -9.76 -14.88
CA ASP A 731 -6.11 -8.66 -15.83
C ASP A 731 -5.82 -9.21 -17.24
N PRO A 732 -6.73 -9.03 -18.22
CA PRO A 732 -6.54 -9.54 -19.57
C PRO A 732 -5.49 -8.79 -20.39
N THR A 733 -4.99 -7.65 -19.90
CA THR A 733 -4.03 -6.80 -20.59
C THR A 733 -2.57 -7.19 -20.31
N THR A 734 -2.35 -8.00 -19.28
CA THR A 734 -1.01 -8.45 -18.86
C THR A 734 -0.86 -9.97 -19.03
N ASP A 735 0.37 -10.42 -19.24
CA ASP A 735 0.69 -11.86 -19.28
C ASP A 735 0.72 -12.49 -17.86
N ALA A 736 0.57 -11.68 -16.82
CA ALA A 736 0.60 -12.11 -15.43
C ALA A 736 -0.76 -12.69 -15.01
N SER A 737 -0.74 -13.74 -14.17
CA SER A 737 -1.95 -14.26 -13.53
C SER A 737 -2.29 -13.45 -12.28
N THR A 738 -2.38 -12.13 -12.43
CA THR A 738 -2.65 -11.17 -11.37
C THR A 738 -4.04 -10.58 -11.56
N ALA A 739 -4.75 -10.30 -10.46
CA ALA A 739 -6.10 -9.75 -10.49
C ALA A 739 -6.15 -8.38 -11.22
N ILE A 740 -7.25 -8.14 -11.95
CA ILE A 740 -7.51 -6.82 -12.53
C ILE A 740 -7.73 -5.79 -11.40
N PRO A 741 -7.12 -4.60 -11.45
CA PRO A 741 -7.36 -3.55 -10.47
C PRO A 741 -8.78 -3.01 -10.62
N PRO A 742 -9.39 -2.50 -9.53
CA PRO A 742 -10.61 -1.72 -9.67
C PRO A 742 -10.29 -0.41 -10.42
N TYR A 743 -11.28 0.15 -11.10
CA TYR A 743 -11.09 1.39 -11.85
C TYR A 743 -12.26 2.34 -11.66
N TYR A 744 -11.94 3.64 -11.65
CA TYR A 744 -12.93 4.70 -11.62
C TYR A 744 -13.54 4.92 -13.00
N LEU A 745 -14.83 5.23 -13.04
CA LEU A 745 -15.57 5.60 -14.23
C LEU A 745 -16.82 6.40 -13.83
N SER A 746 -17.10 7.49 -14.53
CA SER A 746 -18.41 8.14 -14.48
C SER A 746 -19.41 7.37 -15.34
N MET A 747 -20.41 6.77 -14.72
CA MET A 747 -21.44 6.00 -15.42
C MET A 747 -22.75 5.95 -14.62
N GLN A 748 -23.82 5.58 -15.31
CA GLN A 748 -25.14 5.33 -14.74
C GLN A 748 -25.31 3.83 -14.50
N MET A 749 -25.57 3.42 -13.24
CA MET A 749 -25.89 2.02 -12.96
C MET A 749 -27.33 1.69 -13.38
N PRO A 750 -27.66 0.40 -13.61
CA PRO A 750 -29.04 -0.02 -13.85
C PRO A 750 -30.01 0.53 -12.79
N GLU A 751 -31.20 0.96 -13.23
CA GLU A 751 -32.25 1.59 -12.41
C GLU A 751 -31.95 3.00 -11.85
N GLU A 752 -30.74 3.54 -12.05
CA GLU A 752 -30.42 4.94 -11.74
C GLU A 752 -30.86 5.88 -12.87
N SER A 753 -31.01 7.18 -12.58
CA SER A 753 -31.43 8.19 -13.55
C SER A 753 -30.33 9.17 -13.96
N GLU A 754 -29.23 9.21 -13.23
CA GLU A 754 -28.10 10.14 -13.40
C GLU A 754 -26.80 9.35 -13.25
N ALA A 755 -25.75 9.74 -13.96
CA ALA A 755 -24.43 9.14 -13.81
C ALA A 755 -23.74 9.64 -12.53
N SER A 756 -22.93 8.78 -11.94
CA SER A 756 -22.06 9.12 -10.81
C SER A 756 -20.66 8.57 -11.02
N PHE A 757 -19.67 9.16 -10.36
CA PHE A 757 -18.30 8.71 -10.40
C PHE A 757 -18.11 7.49 -9.51
N GLN A 758 -17.84 6.34 -10.09
CA GLN A 758 -17.89 5.06 -9.38
C GLN A 758 -16.58 4.29 -9.47
N LEU A 759 -16.20 3.64 -8.38
CA LEU A 759 -15.11 2.65 -8.37
C LEU A 759 -15.69 1.26 -8.59
N THR A 760 -15.22 0.53 -9.60
CA THR A 760 -15.90 -0.70 -10.05
C THR A 760 -15.00 -1.93 -10.13
N THR A 761 -15.60 -3.11 -10.00
CA THR A 761 -14.90 -4.39 -10.20
C THR A 761 -15.86 -5.52 -10.63
N PRO A 762 -15.44 -6.36 -11.60
CA PRO A 762 -16.21 -7.54 -12.01
C PRO A 762 -15.85 -8.80 -11.19
N PHE A 763 -16.76 -9.77 -11.15
CA PHE A 763 -16.57 -11.09 -10.54
C PHE A 763 -16.87 -12.23 -11.51
N ILE A 764 -16.07 -13.29 -11.42
CA ILE A 764 -16.24 -14.55 -12.14
C ILE A 764 -16.37 -15.71 -11.13
N PRO A 765 -16.89 -16.90 -11.50
CA PRO A 765 -16.89 -18.04 -10.58
C PRO A 765 -15.46 -18.40 -10.17
N GLN A 766 -15.31 -19.00 -8.99
CA GLN A 766 -14.02 -19.44 -8.47
C GLN A 766 -13.29 -20.32 -9.49
N GLN A 767 -12.00 -20.04 -9.67
CA GLN A 767 -11.11 -20.77 -10.55
C GLN A 767 -10.42 -21.90 -9.80
N ASN A 768 -10.48 -23.13 -10.34
CA ASN A 768 -9.66 -24.24 -9.85
C ASN A 768 -8.34 -24.29 -10.61
N GLU A 769 -7.23 -24.40 -9.89
CA GLU A 769 -5.91 -24.54 -10.50
C GLU A 769 -5.87 -25.74 -11.48
N GLY A 770 -5.50 -25.48 -12.73
CA GLY A 770 -5.33 -26.50 -13.77
C GLY A 770 -6.60 -26.95 -14.49
N GLU A 771 -7.76 -26.35 -14.21
CA GLU A 771 -9.00 -26.56 -14.98
C GLU A 771 -9.23 -25.40 -15.97
N ASN A 772 -10.00 -25.64 -17.04
CA ASN A 772 -10.38 -24.57 -17.97
C ASN A 772 -11.25 -23.56 -17.22
N SER A 773 -10.75 -22.33 -17.13
CA SER A 773 -11.44 -21.23 -16.45
C SER A 773 -12.79 -20.94 -17.10
N ARG A 774 -13.88 -21.11 -16.35
CA ARG A 774 -15.19 -20.56 -16.75
C ARG A 774 -15.14 -19.07 -16.43
N ASN A 775 -14.93 -18.25 -17.45
CA ASN A 775 -14.78 -16.79 -17.31
C ASN A 775 -16.06 -16.08 -17.78
N VAL A 776 -17.19 -16.42 -17.15
CA VAL A 776 -18.48 -15.72 -17.34
C VAL A 776 -18.72 -14.80 -16.16
N LEU A 777 -19.41 -13.68 -16.38
CA LEU A 777 -19.69 -12.72 -15.32
C LEU A 777 -20.73 -13.28 -14.34
N TYR A 778 -20.39 -13.26 -13.04
CA TYR A 778 -21.26 -13.68 -11.93
C TYR A 778 -21.70 -12.51 -11.06
N GLY A 779 -20.91 -11.45 -11.01
CA GLY A 779 -21.28 -10.22 -10.35
C GLY A 779 -20.50 -9.02 -10.87
N TYR A 780 -21.01 -7.84 -10.57
CA TYR A 780 -20.36 -6.56 -10.83
C TYR A 780 -20.66 -5.63 -9.66
N LEU A 781 -19.62 -5.15 -9.00
CA LEU A 781 -19.73 -4.25 -7.85
C LEU A 781 -19.28 -2.85 -8.25
N ALA A 782 -20.06 -1.86 -7.84
CA ALA A 782 -19.70 -0.46 -7.93
C ALA A 782 -19.86 0.23 -6.56
N ALA A 783 -18.94 1.13 -6.25
CA ALA A 783 -18.99 2.01 -5.09
C ALA A 783 -19.11 3.46 -5.56
N ASN A 784 -20.15 4.16 -5.10
CA ASN A 784 -20.32 5.58 -5.42
C ASN A 784 -19.20 6.41 -4.76
N GLY A 785 -18.48 7.17 -5.57
CA GLY A 785 -17.37 8.04 -5.17
C GLY A 785 -17.73 9.52 -5.05
N ASP A 786 -18.98 9.92 -5.30
CA ASP A 786 -19.43 11.32 -5.24
C ASP A 786 -19.73 11.79 -3.82
N ALA A 787 -18.74 12.43 -3.19
CA ALA A 787 -18.85 13.00 -1.86
C ALA A 787 -19.42 14.43 -1.85
N GLY A 788 -19.15 15.22 -2.89
CA GLY A 788 -19.51 16.63 -2.97
C GLY A 788 -21.00 16.87 -3.16
N THR A 789 -21.49 17.98 -2.59
CA THR A 789 -22.86 18.48 -2.80
C THR A 789 -22.89 19.91 -3.35
N GLY A 790 -21.71 20.50 -3.61
CA GLY A 790 -21.53 21.92 -3.90
C GLY A 790 -21.62 22.84 -2.67
N GLU A 791 -21.83 22.30 -1.46
CA GLU A 791 -21.87 23.06 -0.21
C GLU A 791 -20.72 22.67 0.74
N ASP A 792 -20.08 23.67 1.35
CA ASP A 792 -19.02 23.47 2.35
C ASP A 792 -19.51 22.60 3.50
N GLY A 793 -18.74 21.57 3.86
CA GLY A 793 -19.03 20.75 5.03
C GLY A 793 -20.22 19.79 4.89
N VAL A 794 -20.80 19.61 3.70
CA VAL A 794 -21.97 18.75 3.47
C VAL A 794 -21.62 17.58 2.54
N LYS A 795 -21.60 16.38 3.13
CA LYS A 795 -21.36 15.11 2.43
C LYS A 795 -22.63 14.61 1.73
N SER A 796 -22.49 14.10 0.51
CA SER A 796 -23.56 13.38 -0.20
C SER A 796 -24.04 12.17 0.60
N ASP A 797 -25.36 11.93 0.62
CA ASP A 797 -25.96 10.77 1.27
C ASP A 797 -25.69 9.47 0.48
N GLU A 798 -25.34 9.57 -0.81
CA GLU A 798 -25.08 8.43 -1.71
C GLU A 798 -23.59 8.01 -1.73
N TYR A 799 -22.69 8.81 -1.13
CA TYR A 799 -21.27 8.50 -1.10
C TYR A 799 -20.99 7.20 -0.36
N GLY A 800 -20.27 6.29 -1.02
CA GLY A 800 -19.88 5.00 -0.47
C GLY A 800 -20.97 3.93 -0.55
N ASP A 801 -22.10 4.21 -1.19
CA ASP A 801 -23.11 3.19 -1.47
C ASP A 801 -22.51 2.09 -2.36
N LEU A 802 -22.55 0.85 -1.87
CA LEU A 802 -22.07 -0.33 -2.57
C LEU A 802 -23.22 -1.01 -3.30
N LYS A 803 -23.19 -1.03 -4.63
CA LYS A 803 -24.21 -1.67 -5.47
C LYS A 803 -23.62 -2.90 -6.15
N LEU A 804 -24.20 -4.06 -5.86
CA LEU A 804 -23.79 -5.35 -6.41
C LEU A 804 -24.85 -5.86 -7.39
N LEU A 805 -24.52 -5.89 -8.68
CA LEU A 805 -25.30 -6.59 -9.69
C LEU A 805 -24.94 -8.07 -9.64
N GLU A 806 -25.91 -8.93 -9.32
CA GLU A 806 -25.72 -10.37 -9.25
C GLU A 806 -26.36 -11.06 -10.46
N LEU A 807 -25.53 -11.74 -11.25
CA LEU A 807 -25.97 -12.43 -12.46
C LEU A 807 -26.41 -13.88 -12.15
N PRO A 808 -27.39 -14.42 -12.88
CA PRO A 808 -27.83 -15.79 -12.68
C PRO A 808 -26.70 -16.78 -12.93
N ARG A 809 -26.63 -17.90 -12.19
CA ARG A 809 -25.57 -18.93 -12.37
C ARG A 809 -25.60 -19.63 -13.74
N SER A 810 -26.71 -19.49 -14.46
CA SER A 810 -26.88 -19.87 -15.86
C SER A 810 -26.44 -18.79 -16.87
N SER A 811 -25.87 -17.68 -16.39
CA SER A 811 -25.40 -16.58 -17.23
C SER A 811 -24.40 -17.07 -18.28
N VAL A 812 -24.56 -16.50 -19.47
CA VAL A 812 -23.69 -16.67 -20.63
C VAL A 812 -22.93 -15.37 -20.95
N VAL A 813 -23.10 -14.35 -20.12
CA VAL A 813 -22.48 -13.04 -20.28
C VAL A 813 -20.97 -13.22 -20.11
N PRO A 814 -20.14 -12.84 -21.10
CA PRO A 814 -18.69 -12.94 -21.01
C PRO A 814 -18.17 -12.20 -19.78
N GLY A 815 -17.21 -12.75 -19.05
CA GLY A 815 -16.36 -11.98 -18.13
C GLY A 815 -15.18 -11.34 -18.89
N PRO A 816 -14.34 -10.52 -18.22
CA PRO A 816 -13.24 -9.80 -18.88
C PRO A 816 -12.30 -10.70 -19.69
N GLY A 817 -11.93 -11.87 -19.15
CA GLY A 817 -11.05 -12.79 -19.87
C GLY A 817 -11.71 -13.40 -21.12
N GLN A 818 -13.03 -13.62 -21.10
CA GLN A 818 -13.75 -14.09 -22.28
C GLN A 818 -13.97 -12.98 -23.31
N ALA A 819 -14.26 -11.74 -22.87
CA ALA A 819 -14.33 -10.58 -23.74
C ALA A 819 -13.00 -10.34 -24.48
N GLN A 820 -11.86 -10.44 -23.77
CA GLN A 820 -10.54 -10.37 -24.41
C GLN A 820 -10.32 -11.48 -25.45
N ASN A 821 -10.78 -12.70 -25.16
CA ASN A 821 -10.70 -13.80 -26.12
C ASN A 821 -11.59 -13.57 -27.35
N ASN A 822 -12.76 -12.94 -27.19
CA ASN A 822 -13.61 -12.53 -28.31
C ASN A 822 -12.88 -11.51 -29.19
N PHE A 823 -12.23 -10.50 -28.61
CA PHE A 823 -11.39 -9.56 -29.35
C PHE A 823 -10.25 -10.26 -30.10
N ASN A 824 -9.50 -11.11 -29.41
CA ASN A 824 -8.33 -11.80 -29.98
C ASN A 824 -8.68 -12.81 -31.08
N SER A 825 -9.87 -13.41 -31.01
CA SER A 825 -10.34 -14.39 -32.01
C SER A 825 -11.09 -13.77 -33.19
N ASN A 826 -11.48 -12.50 -33.09
CA ASN A 826 -12.06 -11.78 -34.22
C ASN A 826 -11.02 -11.62 -35.35
N THR A 827 -11.40 -12.02 -36.56
CA THR A 827 -10.48 -12.06 -37.72
C THR A 827 -10.08 -10.66 -38.17
N GLU A 828 -10.98 -9.68 -38.08
CA GLU A 828 -10.70 -8.30 -38.48
C GLU A 828 -9.74 -7.63 -37.50
N VAL A 829 -10.04 -7.72 -36.18
CA VAL A 829 -9.19 -7.23 -35.10
C VAL A 829 -7.79 -7.83 -35.21
N SER A 830 -7.68 -9.17 -35.22
CA SER A 830 -6.39 -9.85 -35.27
C SER A 830 -5.58 -9.49 -36.53
N SER A 831 -6.22 -9.34 -37.69
CA SER A 831 -5.52 -8.95 -38.92
C SER A 831 -5.00 -7.52 -38.85
N ALA A 832 -5.82 -6.60 -38.36
CA ALA A 832 -5.46 -5.19 -38.25
C ALA A 832 -4.37 -4.96 -37.18
N LEU A 833 -4.51 -5.55 -35.99
CA LEU A 833 -3.48 -5.45 -34.94
C LEU A 833 -2.15 -6.05 -35.40
N ASN A 834 -2.16 -7.15 -36.16
CA ASN A 834 -0.94 -7.72 -36.74
C ASN A 834 -0.30 -6.82 -37.81
N LEU A 835 -1.09 -6.01 -38.51
CA LEU A 835 -0.56 -5.00 -39.43
C LEU A 835 0.05 -3.83 -38.64
N LEU A 836 -0.61 -3.35 -37.58
CA LEU A 836 -0.10 -2.28 -36.71
C LEU A 836 1.20 -2.66 -35.99
N ARG A 837 1.43 -3.96 -35.73
CA ARG A 837 2.70 -4.47 -35.17
C ARG A 837 3.83 -4.58 -36.19
N GLN A 838 3.56 -4.45 -37.50
CA GLN A 838 4.59 -4.51 -38.53
C GLN A 838 5.27 -3.14 -38.70
N GLY A 839 6.57 -3.13 -39.02
CA GLY A 839 7.26 -1.91 -39.42
C GLY A 839 7.89 -1.07 -38.30
N GLY A 840 8.11 -1.62 -37.11
CA GLY A 840 8.79 -0.90 -36.01
C GLY A 840 7.84 -0.15 -35.09
N SER A 841 6.64 -0.67 -34.90
CA SER A 841 5.62 -0.14 -34.00
C SER A 841 5.21 -1.22 -33.00
N GLU A 842 4.85 -0.81 -31.80
CA GLU A 842 4.34 -1.66 -30.74
C GLU A 842 2.88 -1.31 -30.47
N VAL A 843 2.04 -2.33 -30.40
CA VAL A 843 0.62 -2.20 -30.06
C VAL A 843 0.49 -2.44 -28.56
N ILE A 844 -0.11 -1.49 -27.85
CA ILE A 844 -0.38 -1.54 -26.43
C ILE A 844 -1.90 -1.54 -26.25
N ASN A 845 -2.43 -2.56 -25.59
CA ASN A 845 -3.83 -2.58 -25.19
C ASN A 845 -3.96 -1.81 -23.88
N GLY A 846 -4.91 -0.87 -23.81
CA GLY A 846 -5.27 -0.24 -22.54
C GLY A 846 -6.17 -1.14 -21.68
N ASN A 847 -6.54 -0.61 -20.52
CA ASN A 847 -7.43 -1.22 -19.57
C ASN A 847 -8.77 -1.61 -20.20
N MET A 848 -9.30 -2.76 -19.77
CA MET A 848 -10.61 -3.20 -20.19
C MET A 848 -11.66 -2.65 -19.23
N LEU A 849 -12.50 -1.75 -19.73
CA LEU A 849 -13.62 -1.18 -19.00
C LEU A 849 -14.86 -2.05 -19.22
N ALA A 850 -15.54 -2.43 -18.14
CA ALA A 850 -16.78 -3.19 -18.17
C ALA A 850 -17.93 -2.30 -17.67
N LEU A 851 -18.96 -2.13 -18.50
CA LEU A 851 -20.07 -1.23 -18.26
C LEU A 851 -21.42 -1.96 -18.34
N PRO A 852 -22.27 -1.89 -17.30
CA PRO A 852 -23.63 -2.43 -17.34
C PRO A 852 -24.57 -1.46 -18.07
N VAL A 853 -24.73 -1.63 -19.37
CA VAL A 853 -25.58 -0.77 -20.23
C VAL A 853 -26.62 -1.59 -20.99
N ASN A 854 -27.78 -0.99 -21.28
CA ASN A 854 -28.89 -1.57 -22.05
C ASN A 854 -29.24 -3.00 -21.60
N ASP A 855 -29.44 -3.18 -20.29
CA ASP A 855 -29.69 -4.46 -19.65
C ASP A 855 -28.63 -5.54 -19.98
N GLY A 856 -27.41 -5.20 -20.42
CA GLY A 856 -26.34 -6.13 -20.78
C GLY A 856 -24.99 -5.75 -20.18
N MET A 857 -23.91 -6.30 -20.72
CA MET A 857 -22.55 -5.92 -20.33
C MET A 857 -21.73 -5.57 -21.57
N MET A 858 -21.24 -4.35 -21.60
CA MET A 858 -20.37 -3.83 -22.65
C MET A 858 -18.92 -3.81 -22.16
N TYR A 859 -18.00 -4.21 -23.02
CA TYR A 859 -16.56 -4.17 -22.76
C TYR A 859 -15.89 -3.22 -23.75
N ILE A 860 -15.12 -2.26 -23.23
CA ILE A 860 -14.40 -1.27 -24.03
C ILE A 860 -12.91 -1.38 -23.73
N GLN A 861 -12.09 -1.36 -24.77
CA GLN A 861 -10.63 -1.38 -24.65
C GLN A 861 -9.99 -0.44 -25.68
N PRO A 862 -9.30 0.64 -25.25
CA PRO A 862 -8.54 1.47 -26.15
C PRO A 862 -7.27 0.73 -26.63
N VAL A 863 -6.89 0.96 -27.88
CA VAL A 863 -5.69 0.38 -28.50
C VAL A 863 -4.75 1.49 -28.92
N TYR A 864 -3.58 1.52 -28.28
CA TYR A 864 -2.53 2.47 -28.55
C TYR A 864 -1.46 1.88 -29.45
N VAL A 865 -0.82 2.75 -30.21
CA VAL A 865 0.38 2.43 -30.99
C VAL A 865 1.49 3.39 -30.59
N ARG A 866 2.68 2.85 -30.36
CA ARG A 866 3.91 3.62 -30.20
C ARG A 866 4.98 3.17 -31.18
N SER A 867 5.87 4.07 -31.59
CA SER A 867 7.09 3.69 -32.29
C SER A 867 7.99 2.85 -31.38
N SER A 868 8.66 1.82 -31.92
CA SER A 868 9.68 1.06 -31.19
C SER A 868 10.99 1.83 -31.00
N GLY A 869 11.09 3.07 -31.51
CA GLY A 869 12.23 3.97 -31.31
C GLY A 869 12.26 4.57 -29.90
N GLU A 870 13.40 5.15 -29.53
CA GLU A 870 13.67 5.68 -28.19
C GLU A 870 12.78 6.89 -27.80
N SER A 871 12.20 7.59 -28.79
CA SER A 871 11.32 8.75 -28.59
C SER A 871 9.84 8.46 -28.86
N GLY A 872 9.45 7.18 -28.95
CA GLY A 872 8.06 6.79 -29.18
C GLY A 872 7.20 6.89 -27.92
N TYR A 873 6.03 7.50 -28.01
CA TYR A 873 5.01 7.50 -26.96
C TYR A 873 3.70 6.88 -27.48
N PRO A 874 2.83 6.37 -26.58
CA PRO A 874 1.55 5.79 -26.98
C PRO A 874 0.59 6.85 -27.55
N THR A 875 0.01 6.56 -28.71
CA THR A 875 -1.08 7.33 -29.33
C THR A 875 -2.27 6.43 -29.55
N LEU A 876 -3.49 6.89 -29.24
CA LEU A 876 -4.72 6.15 -29.47
C LEU A 876 -4.95 6.00 -30.97
N ARG A 877 -5.23 4.77 -31.44
CA ARG A 877 -5.48 4.51 -32.87
C ARG A 877 -6.79 3.81 -33.16
N ARG A 878 -7.25 2.98 -32.23
CA ARG A 878 -8.46 2.19 -32.38
C ARG A 878 -9.14 1.99 -31.02
N VAL A 879 -10.44 1.76 -31.06
CA VAL A 879 -11.27 1.38 -29.90
C VAL A 879 -11.91 0.03 -30.20
N LEU A 880 -11.78 -0.90 -29.25
CA LEU A 880 -12.47 -2.18 -29.26
C LEU A 880 -13.72 -2.08 -28.38
N VAL A 881 -14.86 -2.51 -28.90
CA VAL A 881 -16.11 -2.62 -28.16
C VAL A 881 -16.66 -4.03 -28.33
N SER A 882 -17.15 -4.64 -27.24
CA SER A 882 -17.89 -5.90 -27.32
C SER A 882 -19.17 -5.84 -26.51
N PHE A 883 -20.24 -6.40 -27.08
CA PHE A 883 -21.50 -6.66 -26.40
C PHE A 883 -22.02 -8.04 -26.84
N GLY A 884 -22.08 -8.99 -25.91
CA GLY A 884 -22.42 -10.37 -26.24
C GLY A 884 -21.37 -11.05 -27.14
N GLU A 885 -21.77 -11.46 -28.35
CA GLU A 885 -20.87 -12.06 -29.36
C GLU A 885 -20.39 -11.04 -30.41
N GLU A 886 -20.99 -9.85 -30.44
CA GLU A 886 -20.64 -8.79 -31.40
C GLU A 886 -19.40 -8.03 -30.94
N VAL A 887 -18.56 -7.67 -31.89
CA VAL A 887 -17.29 -6.96 -31.68
C VAL A 887 -17.18 -5.83 -32.69
N GLY A 888 -17.07 -4.61 -32.18
CA GLY A 888 -16.73 -3.42 -32.94
C GLY A 888 -15.24 -3.11 -32.80
N PHE A 889 -14.64 -2.67 -33.91
CA PHE A 889 -13.25 -2.25 -33.96
C PHE A 889 -13.11 -1.11 -34.96
N ALA A 890 -13.01 0.10 -34.43
CA ALA A 890 -13.01 1.30 -35.26
C ALA A 890 -12.01 2.35 -34.78
N PRO A 891 -11.65 3.32 -35.62
CA PRO A 891 -10.85 4.49 -35.23
C PRO A 891 -11.48 5.37 -34.15
N THR A 892 -12.82 5.47 -34.11
CA THR A 892 -13.57 6.22 -33.08
C THR A 892 -14.46 5.30 -32.24
N LEU A 893 -14.81 5.77 -31.03
CA LEU A 893 -15.73 5.07 -30.14
C LEU A 893 -17.13 4.97 -30.76
N ASP A 894 -17.63 6.06 -31.34
CA ASP A 894 -18.93 6.12 -32.02
C ASP A 894 -19.06 5.04 -33.11
N GLU A 895 -18.08 4.97 -34.03
CA GLU A 895 -18.07 3.97 -35.10
C GLU A 895 -17.97 2.54 -34.54
N ALA A 896 -17.23 2.34 -33.45
CA ALA A 896 -17.11 1.02 -32.82
C ALA A 896 -18.42 0.60 -32.14
N LEU A 897 -19.14 1.53 -31.52
CA LEU A 897 -20.46 1.30 -30.94
C LEU A 897 -21.49 0.98 -32.04
N ASP A 898 -21.49 1.73 -33.14
CA ASP A 898 -22.39 1.49 -34.26
C ASP A 898 -22.17 0.11 -34.92
N GLN A 899 -20.92 -0.33 -35.04
CA GLN A 899 -20.60 -1.68 -35.51
C GLN A 899 -21.22 -2.78 -34.63
N VAL A 900 -21.29 -2.56 -33.31
CA VAL A 900 -21.86 -3.51 -32.34
C VAL A 900 -23.39 -3.45 -32.36
N PHE A 901 -23.98 -2.26 -32.42
CA PHE A 901 -25.43 -2.03 -32.24
C PHE A 901 -26.23 -1.95 -33.55
N GLY A 902 -25.73 -2.55 -34.63
CA GLY A 902 -26.52 -2.73 -35.87
C GLY A 902 -26.53 -1.51 -36.80
N GLY A 903 -25.54 -0.63 -36.67
CA GLY A 903 -25.29 0.51 -37.56
C GLY A 903 -25.73 1.86 -36.99
N ASP A 904 -26.46 1.88 -35.88
CA ASP A 904 -26.78 3.08 -35.09
C ASP A 904 -26.94 2.65 -33.63
N SER A 905 -25.97 3.01 -32.80
CA SER A 905 -25.97 2.72 -31.37
C SER A 905 -26.90 3.62 -30.58
N GLY A 906 -27.26 4.78 -31.14
CA GLY A 906 -27.92 5.88 -30.44
C GLY A 906 -27.05 6.55 -29.36
N ALA A 907 -25.77 6.16 -29.23
CA ALA A 907 -24.86 6.79 -28.28
C ALA A 907 -24.55 8.22 -28.71
N GLN A 908 -24.35 9.10 -27.73
CA GLN A 908 -23.74 10.39 -27.97
C GLN A 908 -22.35 10.34 -27.35
N THR A 909 -21.34 10.21 -28.20
CA THR A 909 -19.95 10.29 -27.78
C THR A 909 -19.43 11.70 -27.97
N THR A 910 -18.42 12.05 -27.20
CA THR A 910 -17.77 13.34 -27.30
C THR A 910 -17.03 13.53 -28.63
N ASP A 911 -17.00 14.78 -29.13
CA ASP A 911 -16.15 15.15 -30.25
C ASP A 911 -14.66 14.87 -29.92
N GLY A 912 -13.99 14.08 -30.77
CA GLY A 912 -12.61 13.61 -30.54
C GLY A 912 -12.51 12.30 -29.74
N ALA A 913 -13.60 11.56 -29.54
CA ALA A 913 -13.59 10.22 -28.94
C ALA A 913 -12.96 9.16 -29.88
N GLY A 914 -11.65 9.30 -30.11
CA GLY A 914 -10.87 8.55 -31.09
C GLY A 914 -10.41 9.43 -32.25
N VAL A 915 -9.89 8.82 -33.31
CA VAL A 915 -9.24 9.55 -34.41
C VAL A 915 -9.69 9.01 -35.76
N THR A 916 -10.36 9.80 -36.59
CA THR A 916 -10.73 9.39 -37.95
C THR A 916 -9.52 9.35 -38.89
N GLU A 917 -9.62 8.61 -40.00
CA GLU A 917 -8.53 8.56 -41.00
C GLU A 917 -8.25 9.92 -41.65
N ALA A 918 -9.27 10.77 -41.78
CA ALA A 918 -9.12 12.12 -42.31
C ALA A 918 -8.36 13.04 -41.35
N GLU A 919 -8.72 13.03 -40.06
CA GLU A 919 -8.02 13.80 -39.02
C GLU A 919 -6.57 13.35 -38.87
N ALA A 920 -6.32 12.03 -38.89
CA ALA A 920 -4.98 11.48 -38.85
C ALA A 920 -4.13 11.92 -40.07
N ALA A 921 -4.74 12.02 -41.25
CA ALA A 921 -4.07 12.48 -42.46
C ALA A 921 -3.77 13.99 -42.42
N GLU A 922 -4.72 14.81 -41.95
CA GLU A 922 -4.52 16.26 -41.76
C GLU A 922 -3.42 16.55 -40.73
N ALA A 923 -3.37 15.79 -39.63
CA ALA A 923 -2.32 15.91 -38.62
C ALA A 923 -0.93 15.54 -39.19
N ALA A 924 -0.86 14.55 -40.10
CA ALA A 924 0.39 14.16 -40.75
C ALA A 924 0.90 15.23 -41.75
N GLU A 925 -0.01 15.94 -42.43
CA GLU A 925 0.35 17.04 -43.36
C GLU A 925 0.78 18.32 -42.64
N GLY A 926 0.29 18.57 -41.41
CA GLY A 926 0.64 19.74 -40.61
C GLY A 926 2.08 19.76 -40.07
N GLN A 927 2.73 18.60 -39.95
CA GLN A 927 4.10 18.49 -39.39
C GLN A 927 5.22 18.95 -40.35
N ASP A 928 4.94 19.15 -41.63
CA ASP A 928 5.90 19.68 -42.61
C ASP A 928 5.88 21.23 -42.71
N GLY A 929 5.04 21.92 -41.92
CA GLY A 929 4.73 23.36 -42.08
C GLY A 929 5.49 24.37 -41.20
N GLU A 930 6.19 23.95 -40.14
CA GLU A 930 6.82 24.88 -39.17
C GLU A 930 8.35 24.79 -39.16
N GLN A 931 8.97 25.30 -40.24
CA GLN A 931 10.30 25.91 -40.14
C GLN A 931 10.18 27.42 -40.39
N GLN A 932 10.42 28.18 -39.33
CA GLN A 932 10.50 29.64 -39.30
C GLN A 932 11.34 30.18 -40.47
N ALA A 933 10.71 31.04 -41.28
CA ALA A 933 11.41 31.89 -42.22
C ALA A 933 12.10 33.04 -41.46
N GLU A 934 13.35 32.83 -41.05
CA GLU A 934 14.27 33.94 -40.80
C GLU A 934 14.78 34.49 -42.14
N GLU A 935 14.58 35.79 -42.33
CA GLU A 935 15.10 36.55 -43.46
C GLU A 935 16.64 36.59 -43.43
N GLU A 936 17.31 35.87 -44.32
CA GLU A 936 18.68 36.18 -44.75
C GLU A 936 18.78 36.37 -46.27
N GLN A 937 19.41 37.48 -46.65
CA GLN A 937 19.74 37.89 -48.03
C GLN A 937 20.54 36.82 -48.78
N PRO A 938 20.35 36.67 -50.11
CA PRO A 938 21.12 35.72 -50.89
C PRO A 938 22.53 36.25 -51.15
N ALA A 939 23.54 35.47 -50.78
CA ALA A 939 24.89 35.59 -51.32
C ALA A 939 25.09 34.52 -52.40
N ASP A 940 25.48 34.98 -53.60
CA ASP A 940 25.85 34.18 -54.76
C ASP A 940 26.86 33.06 -54.43
N GLY A 941 26.58 31.85 -54.93
CA GLY A 941 27.51 30.72 -54.91
C GLY A 941 27.00 29.55 -55.75
N GLU A 942 27.35 29.55 -57.05
CA GLU A 942 27.11 28.46 -58.00
C GLU A 942 27.43 27.06 -57.43
N THR A 943 26.47 26.13 -57.52
CA THR A 943 26.78 24.72 -57.76
C THR A 943 25.66 24.08 -58.60
N THR A 944 26.05 23.56 -59.75
CA THR A 944 25.22 22.97 -60.81
C THR A 944 24.69 21.58 -60.43
N ALA A 945 23.37 21.37 -60.57
CA ALA A 945 22.71 20.06 -60.66
C ALA A 945 21.54 20.13 -61.68
N PRO A 946 21.17 19.03 -62.35
CA PRO A 946 20.61 19.06 -63.70
C PRO A 946 19.09 19.23 -63.77
N SER A 947 18.66 19.85 -64.87
CA SER A 947 17.27 20.04 -65.29
C SER A 947 16.57 18.71 -65.61
N GLY A 948 15.55 18.32 -64.82
CA GLY A 948 14.68 17.17 -65.10
C GLY A 948 13.19 17.33 -64.74
N GLY A 949 12.79 18.42 -64.07
CA GLY A 949 11.44 18.56 -63.50
C GLY A 949 10.28 18.63 -64.50
N THR A 950 10.47 19.23 -65.68
CA THR A 950 9.35 19.41 -66.63
C THR A 950 8.92 18.14 -67.38
N ASP A 951 9.82 17.17 -67.54
CA ASP A 951 9.50 15.95 -68.31
C ASP A 951 8.77 14.91 -67.43
N LEU A 952 9.10 14.84 -66.12
CA LEU A 952 8.43 13.95 -65.16
C LEU A 952 6.99 14.40 -64.89
N ASP A 953 6.76 15.68 -64.63
CA ASP A 953 5.42 16.22 -64.37
C ASP A 953 4.47 16.00 -65.57
N SER A 954 4.99 16.13 -66.79
CA SER A 954 4.21 15.85 -68.01
C SER A 954 3.84 14.36 -68.15
N ALA A 955 4.76 13.46 -67.79
CA ALA A 955 4.55 12.03 -67.88
C ALA A 955 3.56 11.53 -66.82
N LEU A 956 3.57 12.11 -65.62
CA LEU A 956 2.60 11.78 -64.57
C LEU A 956 1.20 12.30 -64.88
N SER A 957 1.08 13.50 -65.49
CA SER A 957 -0.22 14.01 -65.96
C SER A 957 -0.80 13.14 -67.07
N ASP A 958 0.02 12.74 -68.06
CA ASP A 958 -0.43 11.86 -69.16
C ASP A 958 -0.88 10.48 -68.64
N ALA A 959 -0.26 9.98 -67.56
CA ALA A 959 -0.64 8.73 -66.92
C ALA A 959 -2.00 8.84 -66.19
N ALA A 960 -2.26 9.96 -65.52
CA ALA A 960 -3.55 10.21 -64.87
C ALA A 960 -4.70 10.26 -65.91
N ASP A 961 -4.51 10.99 -67.00
CA ASP A 961 -5.49 11.10 -68.09
C ASP A 961 -5.75 9.72 -68.75
N ALA A 962 -4.70 8.92 -68.95
CA ALA A 962 -4.82 7.58 -69.52
C ALA A 962 -5.55 6.59 -68.59
N MET A 963 -5.41 6.73 -67.27
CA MET A 963 -6.18 5.94 -66.30
C MET A 963 -7.67 6.29 -66.33
N GLU A 964 -8.01 7.58 -66.35
CA GLU A 964 -9.39 8.04 -66.42
C GLU A 964 -10.09 7.61 -67.73
N ASP A 965 -9.38 7.75 -68.86
CA ASP A 965 -9.86 7.27 -70.17
C ASP A 965 -10.06 5.75 -70.17
N SER A 966 -9.17 5.01 -69.50
CA SER A 966 -9.27 3.55 -69.41
C SER A 966 -10.46 3.11 -68.55
N GLN A 967 -10.73 3.81 -67.46
CA GLN A 967 -11.85 3.51 -66.57
C GLN A 967 -13.19 3.81 -67.25
N THR A 968 -13.27 4.95 -67.95
CA THR A 968 -14.43 5.32 -68.78
C THR A 968 -14.67 4.30 -69.89
N ALA A 969 -13.64 3.88 -70.62
CA ALA A 969 -13.77 2.89 -71.69
C ALA A 969 -14.18 1.49 -71.15
N MET A 970 -13.77 1.13 -69.93
CA MET A 970 -14.18 -0.10 -69.27
C MET A 970 -15.68 -0.06 -68.90
N GLU A 971 -16.17 1.07 -68.37
CA GLU A 971 -17.57 1.28 -68.02
C GLU A 971 -18.49 1.26 -69.26
N GLU A 972 -18.01 1.81 -70.37
CA GLU A 972 -18.74 1.82 -71.66
C GLU A 972 -18.61 0.51 -72.45
N GLY A 973 -17.76 -0.43 -71.99
CA GLY A 973 -17.52 -1.73 -72.63
C GLY A 973 -16.78 -1.64 -73.97
N ASP A 974 -16.09 -0.53 -74.25
CA ASP A 974 -15.28 -0.33 -75.45
C ASP A 974 -13.84 -0.81 -75.21
N TRP A 975 -13.64 -2.11 -75.45
CA TRP A 975 -12.34 -2.76 -75.26
C TRP A 975 -11.24 -2.26 -76.21
N ALA A 976 -11.58 -1.62 -77.33
CA ALA A 976 -10.59 -1.04 -78.23
C ALA A 976 -10.04 0.28 -77.65
N ALA A 977 -10.93 1.15 -77.18
CA ALA A 977 -10.56 2.39 -76.48
C ALA A 977 -9.83 2.09 -75.16
N TYR A 978 -10.24 1.04 -74.44
CA TYR A 978 -9.54 0.57 -73.25
C TYR A 978 -8.09 0.16 -73.55
N GLY A 979 -7.87 -0.62 -74.61
CA GLY A 979 -6.51 -1.02 -75.03
C GLY A 979 -5.64 0.17 -75.41
N GLU A 980 -6.19 1.16 -76.11
CA GLU A 980 -5.46 2.38 -76.50
C GLU A 980 -5.16 3.30 -75.31
N ALA A 981 -6.02 3.32 -74.28
CA ALA A 981 -5.75 4.01 -73.02
C ALA A 981 -4.66 3.31 -72.20
N GLN A 982 -4.67 1.97 -72.14
CA GLN A 982 -3.63 1.19 -71.45
C GLN A 982 -2.25 1.33 -72.14
N ASP A 983 -2.19 1.35 -73.47
CA ASP A 983 -0.94 1.58 -74.20
C ASP A 983 -0.37 2.99 -73.94
N ARG A 984 -1.23 4.01 -73.80
CA ARG A 984 -0.83 5.38 -73.43
C ARG A 984 -0.33 5.46 -71.98
N LEU A 985 -0.96 4.72 -71.07
CA LEU A 985 -0.54 4.63 -69.68
C LEU A 985 0.86 4.00 -69.56
N ASP A 986 1.11 2.89 -70.25
CA ASP A 986 2.42 2.23 -70.26
C ASP A 986 3.52 3.13 -70.87
N ASP A 987 3.22 3.88 -71.92
CA ASP A 987 4.17 4.86 -72.50
C ASP A 987 4.47 6.01 -71.52
N ALA A 988 3.44 6.55 -70.86
CA ALA A 988 3.58 7.63 -69.88
C ALA A 988 4.40 7.18 -68.66
N LEU A 989 4.15 5.98 -68.13
CA LEU A 989 4.94 5.40 -67.04
C LEU A 989 6.38 5.10 -67.47
N GLY A 990 6.60 4.62 -68.70
CA GLY A 990 7.94 4.43 -69.26
C GLY A 990 8.72 5.74 -69.38
N ARG A 991 8.06 6.84 -69.76
CA ARG A 991 8.64 8.19 -69.79
C ARG A 991 8.95 8.72 -68.39
N ALA A 992 8.07 8.50 -67.41
CA ALA A 992 8.29 8.88 -66.02
C ALA A 992 9.50 8.14 -65.41
N MET A 993 9.56 6.82 -65.61
CA MET A 993 10.70 5.99 -65.18
C MET A 993 12.01 6.42 -65.83
N THR A 994 11.99 6.78 -67.12
CA THR A 994 13.18 7.28 -67.82
C THR A 994 13.61 8.66 -67.30
N ALA A 995 12.66 9.53 -66.95
CA ALA A 995 12.92 10.85 -66.37
C ALA A 995 13.54 10.76 -64.96
N GLU A 996 13.21 9.72 -64.19
CA GLU A 996 13.87 9.38 -62.92
C GLU A 996 15.15 8.53 -63.06
N GLY A 997 15.51 8.11 -64.28
CA GLY A 997 16.74 7.35 -64.54
C GLY A 997 16.63 5.84 -64.27
N ILE A 998 15.42 5.28 -64.24
CA ILE A 998 15.13 3.84 -64.11
C ILE A 998 15.06 3.21 -65.52
N ASP A 999 15.86 2.17 -65.79
CA ASP A 999 15.89 1.46 -67.09
C ASP A 999 14.78 0.39 -67.16
N PRO A 1000 13.74 0.55 -68.01
CA PRO A 1000 12.58 -0.35 -68.05
C PRO A 1000 12.86 -1.73 -68.68
N SER A 1001 14.09 -2.01 -69.12
CA SER A 1001 14.44 -3.27 -69.82
C SER A 1001 15.09 -4.35 -68.94
N ALA A 1002 15.21 -4.14 -67.62
CA ALA A 1002 15.79 -5.12 -66.69
C ALA A 1002 14.74 -6.10 -66.12
N SER A 1003 14.35 -7.13 -66.88
CA SER A 1003 13.65 -8.31 -66.32
C SER A 1003 14.63 -9.22 -65.55
N PRO A 1004 14.31 -9.68 -64.32
CA PRO A 1004 15.10 -10.70 -63.65
C PRO A 1004 14.85 -12.08 -64.30
N GLY A 1005 15.92 -12.72 -64.77
CA GLY A 1005 15.87 -14.08 -65.32
C GLY A 1005 15.55 -15.13 -64.24
N PRO A 1006 15.05 -16.32 -64.62
CA PRO A 1006 14.64 -17.35 -63.67
C PRO A 1006 15.86 -17.96 -62.97
N THR A 1007 15.89 -17.89 -61.65
CA THR A 1007 16.88 -18.56 -60.80
C THR A 1007 16.61 -20.06 -60.69
N ASP A 1008 17.65 -20.83 -60.99
CA ASP A 1008 17.78 -22.29 -60.92
C ASP A 1008 17.75 -22.78 -59.45
N PRO A 1009 16.91 -23.77 -59.07
CA PRO A 1009 16.76 -24.20 -57.68
C PRO A 1009 17.82 -25.22 -57.20
N ASN A 1010 19.00 -25.31 -57.82
CA ASN A 1010 20.09 -26.20 -57.33
C ASN A 1010 21.49 -25.61 -57.50
N ALA A 1011 21.93 -24.84 -56.49
CA ALA A 1011 23.33 -24.64 -56.11
C ALA A 1011 23.32 -23.90 -54.77
N ASP A 1012 23.90 -24.30 -53.64
CA ASP A 1012 24.68 -25.44 -53.15
C ASP A 1012 24.42 -25.44 -51.62
N GLN A 1013 24.19 -26.60 -50.98
CA GLN A 1013 25.15 -27.28 -50.07
C GLN A 1013 25.75 -26.45 -48.94
#